data_AF-A0A945S623-F1
#
_entry.id   AF-A0A945S623-F1
#
_cell.length_a   1.000
_cell.length_b   1.000
_cell.length_c   1.000
_cell.angle_alpha   90.00
_cell.angle_beta   90.00
_cell.angle_gamma   90.00
#
_symmetry.space_group_name_H-M   'P 1'
#
loop_
_entity.id
_entity.type
_entity.pdbx_description
1 polymer ?
#
loop_
_entity_poly.entity_id
_entity_poly.type
_entity_poly.pdbx_seq_one_letter_code
_entity_poly.pdbx_strand_id
1 'polypeptide(L)'
;MKRFVRFVVFCIVIAAFLASRAVKAQPVGNLVRDGGFEQGLTQWQSSFGKVEATLAGDAHSGDRCAHFNVTGQTVGLDSARQLVIGKDLFRHQRYILSAWIKNGGVTLGDFGLRLYFYDAKGHHVRMYGGISIRPGSPVSDWQKHAITFGADTLLLIPPGARTCRVRFSFWGQKGATGEAWLDDVSLKADPDYIPKRRPVGKTAAVWLDAALGVEPSTRPEGVAELLTTNGFGVSLLTTDDLCSRAKLSPVTFDMLVIPYAHIYPAMGGSALKHYLTNGGSFVSLEGVPFSQAIFKNKGGWERSDEIGSVCRRIDSSVKWDSSHASESDRLAVTAINDRDGQPTFHFRSEDLAAYAYSGTASISLPAEAEMLVFEAKGDEATPFVCLELQGRDGSRWKRVVDLVPQWTEYRLHLASFLSYATEARGKGYDYVKPANVESLWVGFTKGMVGTGSHVIEMRNVRFCRAAVPCDVFVRGEIGCVGKGLEQRFFTKQITNERGMVQFEGLGEARRVTDAALSEGASVATKSPPALLPGLFSGWSLPFVSSPTRGDPGGQSDEGQHLALYAAFSESRNGEERRFSSAAGLSVHDRGAYTNSVWAGFGIDGLDLLSRPKLRDTLVEMVELIAAGVTRGRLTPTFVARDNDVIMELRLPMFNRGTSPAEVKITSSLTSGAHTSTFTTRATLKPYACTELTVLSQPTHTFNWQRFQAQSDIRTDAMMTEGRRTVSAALDTTDALRRIGDFFVDQGKDDGKFSAKWYFVDNRGARGLLGAYEILGDEKYLQAALKWGRTIVSEQREDGGYRMGYGITSKGESCYVADGGEIAVAIARLVSYAKGDEQKLFMDSLRRYMAYRDSFRCEGGGIGVGWCLHDYGQRPIVKLDVPTQIYAPELNTYTIGCSLAAAYAYARLTGAPEDERAAEQDADWLMERARQLNGAFIESYIYAHAFTSNPDRRSRYETFIGERFADRMLTNDSAWWLGGGGRSALNLDGLAYILHGFSPADPNRSAQLKAKMMDATYAMFSPNAQDSICRLTSDYERVHHSRDWIFMCFGYLCLPDIVKPMITMKPFKVIAQ
;
A
#
# COMPACT_ATOMS: atom_id res chain seq x y z
N MET A 1 24.99 37.35 -43.78
CA MET A 1 25.00 38.02 -42.45
C MET A 1 23.80 37.67 -41.56
N LYS A 2 22.54 37.93 -41.92
CA LYS A 2 21.37 37.64 -41.04
C LYS A 2 21.19 36.17 -40.61
N ARG A 3 21.55 35.19 -41.45
CA ARG A 3 21.57 33.76 -41.08
C ARG A 3 22.74 33.39 -40.16
N PHE A 4 23.89 34.03 -40.32
CA PHE A 4 25.05 33.84 -39.44
C PHE A 4 24.81 34.47 -38.07
N VAL A 5 24.18 35.65 -38.02
CA VAL A 5 23.76 36.29 -36.77
C VAL A 5 22.68 35.48 -36.07
N ARG A 6 21.70 34.88 -36.78
CA ARG A 6 20.74 33.95 -36.16
C ARG A 6 21.39 32.66 -35.66
N PHE A 7 22.37 32.11 -36.38
CA PHE A 7 23.11 30.93 -35.93
C PHE A 7 23.99 31.24 -34.71
N VAL A 8 24.66 32.39 -34.69
CA VAL A 8 25.48 32.83 -33.55
C VAL A 8 24.61 33.21 -32.35
N VAL A 9 23.46 33.87 -32.54
CA VAL A 9 22.50 34.14 -31.45
C VAL A 9 21.89 32.84 -30.94
N PHE A 10 21.58 31.87 -31.81
CA PHE A 10 21.11 30.54 -31.42
C PHE A 10 22.18 29.74 -30.65
N CYS A 11 23.44 29.81 -31.07
CA CYS A 11 24.58 29.21 -30.36
C CYS A 11 24.90 29.94 -29.05
N ILE A 12 24.71 31.25 -28.95
CA ILE A 12 24.89 32.03 -27.71
C ILE A 12 23.75 31.76 -26.73
N VAL A 13 22.51 31.56 -27.19
CA VAL A 13 21.38 31.13 -26.35
C VAL A 13 21.58 29.69 -25.85
N ILE A 14 22.12 28.79 -26.69
CA ILE A 14 22.49 27.42 -26.28
C ILE A 14 23.70 27.42 -25.35
N ALA A 15 24.72 28.26 -25.57
CA ALA A 15 25.87 28.39 -24.67
C ALA A 15 25.50 29.04 -23.33
N ALA A 16 24.51 29.94 -23.30
CA ALA A 16 23.94 30.49 -22.08
C ALA A 16 23.08 29.45 -21.32
N PHE A 17 22.50 28.47 -22.01
CA PHE A 17 21.82 27.31 -21.41
C PHE A 17 22.78 26.16 -21.02
N LEU A 18 23.95 26.06 -21.66
CA LEU A 18 24.99 25.05 -21.39
C LEU A 18 26.05 25.49 -20.37
N ALA A 19 25.92 26.69 -19.79
CA ALA A 19 26.68 27.05 -18.61
C ALA A 19 26.29 26.10 -17.48
N SER A 20 27.18 25.14 -17.19
CA SER A 20 27.11 24.22 -16.07
C SER A 20 26.87 25.00 -14.78
N ARG A 21 25.59 25.16 -14.40
CA ARG A 21 25.25 25.50 -13.03
C ARG A 21 25.66 24.29 -12.22
N ALA A 22 26.84 24.36 -11.62
CA ALA A 22 27.08 23.65 -10.38
C ALA A 22 25.86 23.99 -9.50
N VAL A 23 24.96 23.02 -9.33
CA VAL A 23 23.86 23.13 -8.39
C VAL A 23 24.56 23.15 -7.04
N LYS A 24 24.87 24.36 -6.56
CA LYS A 24 25.29 24.56 -5.18
C LYS A 24 24.17 23.98 -4.34
N ALA A 25 24.46 22.91 -3.59
CA ALA A 25 23.60 22.46 -2.52
C ALA A 25 23.30 23.69 -1.64
N GLN A 26 22.06 24.14 -1.63
CA GLN A 26 21.66 25.25 -0.76
C GLN A 26 22.00 24.87 0.69
N PRO A 27 22.59 25.78 1.48
CA PRO A 27 22.65 25.60 2.92
C PRO A 27 21.19 25.52 3.42
N VAL A 28 20.91 24.54 4.28
CA VAL A 28 19.54 24.27 4.75
C VAL A 28 19.06 25.49 5.54
N GLY A 29 18.15 26.27 4.94
CA GLY A 29 17.48 27.38 5.62
C GLY A 29 16.58 26.90 6.76
N ASN A 30 15.96 27.84 7.47
CA ASN A 30 14.93 27.52 8.45
C ASN A 30 13.81 26.70 7.79
N LEU A 31 13.47 25.53 8.34
CA LEU A 31 12.43 24.65 7.80
C LEU A 31 11.03 25.22 8.04
N VAL A 32 10.86 26.06 9.07
CA VAL A 32 9.66 26.87 9.28
C VAL A 32 9.76 28.12 8.42
N ARG A 33 8.71 28.39 7.64
CA ARG A 33 8.60 29.62 6.85
C ARG A 33 8.07 30.74 7.71
N ASP A 34 8.61 31.94 7.50
CA ASP A 34 8.18 33.17 8.17
C ASP A 34 8.10 33.05 9.70
N GLY A 35 9.19 32.57 10.30
CA GLY A 35 9.31 32.39 11.75
C GLY A 35 9.25 33.68 12.56
N GLY A 36 9.54 34.83 11.93
CA GLY A 36 9.44 36.17 12.52
C GLY A 36 8.20 36.94 12.09
N PHE A 37 7.19 36.29 11.49
CA PHE A 37 5.88 36.91 11.21
C PHE A 37 5.90 38.16 10.30
N GLU A 38 6.93 38.30 9.48
CA GLU A 38 7.12 39.42 8.55
C GLU A 38 6.30 39.29 7.27
N GLN A 39 5.57 38.20 7.10
CA GLN A 39 4.53 38.07 6.08
C GLN A 39 3.15 37.94 6.74
N GLY A 40 3.06 38.41 7.99
CA GLY A 40 1.90 38.28 8.86
C GLY A 40 1.63 36.83 9.24
N LEU A 41 0.35 36.47 9.36
CA LEU A 41 -0.03 35.10 9.74
C LEU A 41 -0.24 34.17 8.52
N THR A 42 0.15 34.55 7.30
CA THR A 42 -0.15 33.76 6.09
C THR A 42 0.55 32.40 6.02
N GLN A 43 1.72 32.27 6.65
CA GLN A 43 2.46 30.99 6.78
C GLN A 43 2.08 30.22 8.06
N TRP A 44 1.07 30.72 8.79
CA TRP A 44 0.56 30.16 10.02
C TRP A 44 -0.95 29.92 9.90
N GLN A 45 -1.47 28.87 10.51
CA GLN A 45 -2.90 28.54 10.42
C GLN A 45 -3.46 28.23 11.78
N SER A 46 -4.72 28.61 12.00
CA SER A 46 -5.48 28.10 13.13
C SER A 46 -6.07 26.76 12.75
N SER A 47 -5.66 25.71 13.45
CA SER A 47 -6.28 24.39 13.31
C SER A 47 -6.75 23.81 14.66
N PHE A 48 -6.69 24.61 15.72
CA PHE A 48 -7.00 24.19 17.08
C PHE A 48 -7.55 25.36 17.92
N GLY A 49 -8.82 25.27 18.31
CA GLY A 49 -9.49 26.31 19.11
C GLY A 49 -10.13 27.45 18.29
N LYS A 50 -10.70 28.45 18.98
CA LYS A 50 -11.13 29.73 18.38
C LYS A 50 -9.90 30.65 18.23
N VAL A 51 -9.85 31.50 17.20
CA VAL A 51 -8.65 32.29 16.86
C VAL A 51 -8.58 33.57 17.70
N GLU A 52 -7.47 33.80 18.42
CA GLU A 52 -7.18 35.08 19.09
C GLU A 52 -5.69 35.52 18.97
N ALA A 53 -4.87 34.90 18.11
CA ALA A 53 -3.50 35.38 17.88
C ALA A 53 -3.51 36.57 16.92
N THR A 54 -2.89 37.69 17.31
CA THR A 54 -2.77 38.92 16.52
C THR A 54 -1.30 39.23 16.21
N LEU A 55 -1.06 40.16 15.30
CA LEU A 55 0.28 40.69 15.05
C LEU A 55 0.52 41.89 15.97
N ALA A 56 1.67 41.95 16.62
CA ALA A 56 2.11 43.08 17.44
C ALA A 56 3.44 43.64 16.92
N GLY A 57 3.69 44.92 17.17
CA GLY A 57 4.95 45.61 16.78
C GLY A 57 6.06 45.56 17.83
N ASP A 58 5.81 44.91 18.98
CA ASP A 58 6.79 44.71 20.06
C ASP A 58 7.62 43.45 19.79
N ALA A 59 8.23 43.37 18.60
CA ALA A 59 8.97 42.20 18.13
C ALA A 59 10.33 42.06 18.83
N HIS A 60 10.81 40.83 18.99
CA HIS A 60 12.19 40.59 19.43
C HIS A 60 13.18 40.99 18.34
N SER A 61 12.85 40.69 17.08
CA SER A 61 13.58 41.19 15.92
C SER A 61 12.64 41.44 14.74
N GLY A 62 13.01 42.37 13.86
CA GLY A 62 12.10 42.83 12.80
C GLY A 62 11.04 43.79 13.31
N ASP A 63 9.93 43.88 12.58
CA ASP A 63 8.86 44.84 12.82
C ASP A 63 7.60 44.18 13.42
N ARG A 64 7.51 42.84 13.41
CA ARG A 64 6.31 42.11 13.86
C ARG A 64 6.61 40.84 14.65
N CYS A 65 5.70 40.51 15.57
CA CYS A 65 5.65 39.23 16.26
C CYS A 65 4.21 38.73 16.41
N ALA A 66 4.03 37.46 16.76
CA ALA A 66 2.72 36.92 17.11
C ALA A 66 2.41 37.18 18.59
N HIS A 67 1.22 37.70 18.89
CA HIS A 67 0.74 38.00 20.23
C HIS A 67 -0.50 37.18 20.55
N PHE A 68 -0.52 36.57 21.72
CA PHE A 68 -1.66 35.85 22.28
C PHE A 68 -2.12 36.56 23.55
N ASN A 69 -3.39 36.94 23.61
CA ASN A 69 -4.05 37.39 24.83
C ASN A 69 -5.39 36.65 24.96
N VAL A 70 -5.44 35.69 25.88
CA VAL A 70 -6.47 34.65 25.90
C VAL A 70 -7.21 34.67 27.22
N THR A 71 -8.54 34.55 27.19
CA THR A 71 -9.38 34.46 28.40
C THR A 71 -10.37 33.31 28.30
N GLY A 72 -10.20 32.27 29.14
CA GLY A 72 -11.14 31.15 29.26
C GLY A 72 -11.28 30.31 27.99
N GLN A 73 -10.28 30.32 27.10
CA GLN A 73 -10.35 29.70 25.79
C GLN A 73 -9.13 28.82 25.50
N THR A 74 -9.27 27.94 24.54
CA THR A 74 -8.14 27.20 23.95
C THR A 74 -7.86 27.81 22.59
N VAL A 75 -6.62 28.20 22.34
CA VAL A 75 -6.19 28.81 21.08
C VAL A 75 -4.85 28.23 20.65
N GLY A 76 -4.62 28.11 19.35
CA GLY A 76 -3.35 27.61 18.83
C GLY A 76 -3.00 28.13 17.44
N LEU A 77 -1.71 28.23 17.19
CA LEU A 77 -1.12 28.66 15.93
C LEU A 77 -0.15 27.57 15.41
N ASP A 78 -0.42 27.12 14.19
CA ASP A 78 0.30 26.03 13.54
C ASP A 78 1.09 26.53 12.34
N SER A 79 2.24 25.91 12.05
CA SER A 79 2.87 26.10 10.75
C SER A 79 1.91 25.63 9.63
N ALA A 80 1.67 26.49 8.63
CA ALA A 80 0.75 26.20 7.53
C ALA A 80 1.21 24.98 6.72
N ARG A 81 2.52 24.93 6.44
CA ARG A 81 3.17 23.77 5.83
C ARG A 81 3.41 22.69 6.89
N GLN A 82 3.02 21.46 6.58
CA GLN A 82 3.50 20.27 7.27
C GLN A 82 4.86 19.85 6.69
N LEU A 83 5.80 19.52 7.57
CA LEU A 83 7.14 19.06 7.22
C LEU A 83 7.10 17.56 6.98
N VAL A 84 7.63 17.09 5.86
CA VAL A 84 7.56 15.68 5.47
C VAL A 84 8.79 14.92 5.99
N ILE A 85 8.58 13.84 6.76
CA ILE A 85 9.66 12.96 7.21
C ILE A 85 10.18 12.13 6.01
N GLY A 86 11.48 12.12 5.81
CA GLY A 86 12.19 11.58 4.64
C GLY A 86 12.38 12.58 3.50
N LYS A 87 11.96 13.84 3.67
CA LYS A 87 12.17 14.93 2.69
C LYS A 87 12.67 16.19 3.36
N ASP A 88 11.93 16.70 4.35
CA ASP A 88 12.25 17.91 5.11
C ASP A 88 12.98 17.57 6.43
N LEU A 89 12.59 16.46 7.08
CA LEU A 89 13.20 15.94 8.31
C LEU A 89 13.65 14.48 8.11
N PHE A 90 14.74 14.07 8.74
CA PHE A 90 15.31 12.73 8.60
C PHE A 90 15.56 12.08 9.97
N ARG A 91 15.19 10.81 10.13
CA ARG A 91 15.28 10.10 11.43
C ARG A 91 16.70 9.96 11.96
N HIS A 92 17.69 9.93 11.08
CA HIS A 92 19.12 9.84 11.40
C HIS A 92 19.77 11.21 11.66
N GLN A 93 19.01 12.30 11.60
CA GLN A 93 19.48 13.65 11.83
C GLN A 93 18.93 14.16 13.16
N ARG A 94 19.72 14.98 13.85
CA ARG A 94 19.30 15.76 14.99
C ARG A 94 18.89 17.16 14.56
N TYR A 95 17.83 17.69 15.17
CA TYR A 95 17.23 18.97 14.88
C TYR A 95 17.09 19.82 16.13
N ILE A 96 17.19 21.14 15.95
CA ILE A 96 16.96 22.13 16.99
C ILE A 96 15.74 22.96 16.58
N LEU A 97 14.72 22.95 17.42
CA LEU A 97 13.57 23.84 17.35
C LEU A 97 13.74 24.92 18.42
N SER A 98 13.73 26.18 18.03
CA SER A 98 13.83 27.31 18.95
C SER A 98 12.82 28.40 18.62
N ALA A 99 12.46 29.20 19.62
CA ALA A 99 11.69 30.43 19.44
C ALA A 99 12.06 31.42 20.56
N TRP A 100 11.87 32.71 20.30
CA TRP A 100 11.86 33.73 21.34
C TRP A 100 10.44 33.88 21.86
N ILE A 101 10.28 33.89 23.18
CA ILE A 101 8.99 33.96 23.85
C ILE A 101 9.05 35.03 24.93
N LYS A 102 8.09 35.93 24.93
CA LYS A 102 7.84 36.88 26.02
C LYS A 102 6.61 36.41 26.79
N ASN A 103 6.73 36.28 28.11
CA ASN A 103 5.67 35.76 28.96
C ASN A 103 4.96 36.91 29.68
N GLY A 104 3.73 37.25 29.27
CA GLY A 104 2.88 38.25 29.93
C GLY A 104 2.16 37.72 31.16
N GLY A 105 2.23 36.41 31.42
CA GLY A 105 1.65 35.74 32.57
C GLY A 105 0.57 34.75 32.16
N VAL A 106 0.65 33.53 32.69
CA VAL A 106 -0.37 32.49 32.53
C VAL A 106 -1.04 32.27 33.88
N THR A 107 -2.37 32.33 33.93
CA THR A 107 -3.13 32.21 35.19
C THR A 107 -4.00 30.96 35.23
N LEU A 108 -4.39 30.42 34.08
CA LEU A 108 -5.16 29.17 33.95
C LEU A 108 -4.72 28.41 32.69
N GLY A 109 -4.55 27.09 32.78
CA GLY A 109 -4.05 26.26 31.66
C GLY A 109 -2.54 26.39 31.43
N ASP A 110 -2.04 26.04 30.25
CA ASP A 110 -0.63 26.19 29.87
C ASP A 110 -0.45 26.80 28.47
N PHE A 111 0.62 27.58 28.28
CA PHE A 111 1.13 27.93 26.95
C PHE A 111 2.29 27.02 26.61
N GLY A 112 2.37 26.50 25.38
CA GLY A 112 3.51 25.68 25.01
C GLY A 112 3.86 25.62 23.54
N LEU A 113 5.16 25.46 23.29
CA LEU A 113 5.75 25.10 22.01
C LEU A 113 5.84 23.58 21.90
N ARG A 114 5.21 23.03 20.86
CA ARG A 114 5.02 21.59 20.68
C ARG A 114 5.33 21.18 19.24
N LEU A 115 5.92 19.99 19.09
CA LEU A 115 6.00 19.26 17.82
C LEU A 115 4.90 18.22 17.78
N TYR A 116 4.08 18.24 16.74
CA TYR A 116 3.07 17.23 16.48
C TYR A 116 3.49 16.39 15.29
N PHE A 117 3.58 15.09 15.51
CA PHE A 117 3.85 14.12 14.46
C PHE A 117 2.57 13.43 14.06
N TYR A 118 2.35 13.33 12.75
CA TYR A 118 1.19 12.67 12.18
C TYR A 118 1.62 11.50 11.31
N ASP A 119 0.81 10.45 11.27
CA ASP A 119 0.99 9.34 10.34
C ASP A 119 0.60 9.80 8.93
N ALA A 120 0.67 8.89 7.95
CA ALA A 120 0.28 9.22 6.58
C ALA A 120 -1.24 9.48 6.43
N LYS A 121 -2.05 9.15 7.46
CA LYS A 121 -3.53 9.25 7.49
C LYS A 121 -3.95 10.59 8.08
N GLY A 122 -2.98 11.35 8.58
CA GLY A 122 -3.20 12.58 9.32
C GLY A 122 -3.59 12.34 10.78
N HIS A 123 -3.52 11.10 11.28
CA HIS A 123 -3.73 10.85 12.70
C HIS A 123 -2.50 11.25 13.50
N HIS A 124 -2.76 11.74 14.70
CA HIS A 124 -1.70 12.11 15.64
C HIS A 124 -0.99 10.86 16.16
N VAL A 125 0.33 10.78 15.92
CA VAL A 125 1.19 9.68 16.36
C VAL A 125 1.81 10.01 17.72
N ARG A 126 2.43 11.19 17.83
CA ARG A 126 3.12 11.61 19.04
C ARG A 126 3.27 13.12 19.08
N MET A 127 3.26 13.66 20.28
CA MET A 127 3.55 15.06 20.55
C MET A 127 4.77 15.15 21.46
N TYR A 128 5.69 16.05 21.12
CA TYR A 128 6.77 16.47 22.01
C TYR A 128 6.50 17.89 22.48
N GLY A 129 6.32 18.03 23.80
CA GLY A 129 6.29 19.33 24.46
C GLY A 129 7.72 19.75 24.76
N GLY A 130 8.12 20.90 24.23
CA GLY A 130 9.46 21.41 24.42
C GLY A 130 9.57 22.49 25.47
N ILE A 131 8.55 23.36 25.53
CA ILE A 131 8.45 24.48 26.45
C ILE A 131 7.01 24.55 26.93
N SER A 132 6.83 24.71 28.23
CA SER A 132 5.53 24.91 28.86
C SER A 132 5.62 26.05 29.88
N ILE A 133 4.83 27.10 29.67
CA ILE A 133 4.60 28.17 30.63
C ILE A 133 3.28 27.86 31.34
N ARG A 134 3.33 27.73 32.66
CA ARG A 134 2.22 27.28 33.52
C ARG A 134 1.84 28.35 34.54
N PRO A 135 0.70 28.21 35.25
CA PRO A 135 0.33 29.15 36.30
C PRO A 135 1.40 29.22 37.38
N GLY A 136 1.80 30.45 37.74
CA GLY A 136 2.91 30.71 38.65
C GLY A 136 4.29 30.84 37.99
N SER A 137 4.41 30.67 36.67
CA SER A 137 5.65 31.02 35.95
C SER A 137 5.88 32.53 36.01
N PRO A 138 7.11 33.00 36.31
CA PRO A 138 7.39 34.43 36.38
C PRO A 138 7.16 35.08 35.01
N VAL A 139 6.52 36.25 35.00
CA VAL A 139 6.46 37.14 33.85
C VAL A 139 7.89 37.44 33.43
N SER A 140 8.16 37.39 32.14
CA SER A 140 9.51 37.59 31.60
C SER A 140 9.44 38.36 30.30
N ASP A 141 10.48 39.16 30.06
CA ASP A 141 10.72 39.70 28.73
C ASP A 141 11.14 38.59 27.74
N TRP A 142 11.51 38.94 26.52
CA TRP A 142 11.96 38.01 25.49
C TRP A 142 13.05 37.05 25.98
N GLN A 143 12.73 35.76 26.00
CA GLN A 143 13.66 34.69 26.30
C GLN A 143 13.70 33.68 25.16
N LYS A 144 14.92 33.27 24.79
CA LYS A 144 15.10 32.23 23.81
C LYS A 144 14.91 30.88 24.46
N HIS A 145 14.02 30.09 23.88
CA HIS A 145 13.86 28.70 24.24
C HIS A 145 14.21 27.80 23.07
N ALA A 146 14.79 26.63 23.37
CA ALA A 146 15.15 25.65 22.37
C ALA A 146 14.97 24.23 22.88
N ILE A 147 14.57 23.33 21.97
CA ILE A 147 14.57 21.90 22.19
C ILE A 147 15.34 21.20 21.09
N THR A 148 15.97 20.09 21.47
CA THR A 148 16.70 19.23 20.54
C THR A 148 15.98 17.90 20.43
N PHE A 149 15.74 17.44 19.21
CA PHE A 149 15.02 16.20 18.94
C PHE A 149 15.60 15.49 17.70
N GLY A 150 15.19 14.25 17.45
CA GLY A 150 15.77 13.41 16.40
C GLY A 150 16.90 12.54 16.91
N ALA A 151 17.83 12.17 16.04
CA ALA A 151 18.83 11.15 16.32
C ALA A 151 19.71 11.46 17.54
N ASP A 152 20.05 10.41 18.29
CA ASP A 152 20.82 10.48 19.55
C ASP A 152 20.23 11.45 20.59
N THR A 153 18.91 11.55 20.66
CA THR A 153 18.18 12.28 21.70
C THR A 153 17.11 11.40 22.35
N LEU A 154 16.58 11.80 23.50
CA LEU A 154 15.42 11.13 24.11
C LEU A 154 14.10 11.38 23.33
N LEU A 155 14.09 12.39 22.46
CA LEU A 155 12.93 12.82 21.66
C LEU A 155 13.12 12.39 20.20
N LEU A 156 13.14 11.08 19.93
CA LEU A 156 13.33 10.53 18.58
C LEU A 156 12.17 10.89 17.64
N ILE A 157 12.41 11.07 16.34
CA ILE A 157 11.29 11.15 15.38
C ILE A 157 10.53 9.81 15.40
N PRO A 158 9.21 9.77 15.65
CA PRO A 158 8.48 8.52 15.80
C PRO A 158 8.56 7.64 14.54
N PRO A 159 8.72 6.31 14.66
CA PRO A 159 8.81 5.41 13.50
C PRO A 159 7.64 5.51 12.52
N GLY A 160 6.40 5.67 13.01
CA GLY A 160 5.19 5.83 12.18
C GLY A 160 4.88 7.26 11.72
N ALA A 161 5.69 8.27 12.08
CA ALA A 161 5.45 9.65 11.68
C ALA A 161 5.75 9.88 10.19
N ARG A 162 4.79 10.41 9.43
CA ARG A 162 4.96 10.85 8.04
C ARG A 162 5.15 12.36 7.92
N THR A 163 4.44 13.13 8.73
CA THR A 163 4.60 14.58 8.75
C THR A 163 4.81 15.08 10.17
N CYS A 164 5.36 16.28 10.26
CA CYS A 164 5.58 17.00 11.50
C CYS A 164 5.06 18.43 11.34
N ARG A 165 4.53 18.99 12.42
CA ARG A 165 4.06 20.36 12.49
C ARG A 165 4.53 21.01 13.77
N VAL A 166 4.91 22.28 13.68
CA VAL A 166 5.19 23.13 14.84
C VAL A 166 3.90 23.80 15.28
N ARG A 167 3.56 23.71 16.57
CA ARG A 167 2.39 24.33 17.18
C ARG A 167 2.77 25.14 18.41
N PHE A 168 2.16 26.31 18.53
CA PHE A 168 2.08 27.08 19.76
C PHE A 168 0.63 27.08 20.22
N SER A 169 0.36 26.87 21.50
CA SER A 169 -1.03 26.89 21.97
C SER A 169 -1.16 27.16 23.46
N PHE A 170 -2.22 27.90 23.80
CA PHE A 170 -2.81 27.95 25.12
C PHE A 170 -3.85 26.82 25.25
N TRP A 171 -3.71 25.96 26.26
CA TRP A 171 -4.60 24.82 26.47
C TRP A 171 -4.93 24.58 27.95
N GLY A 172 -6.17 24.16 28.22
CA GLY A 172 -6.61 23.70 29.53
C GLY A 172 -7.97 23.02 29.45
N GLN A 173 -8.27 22.07 30.34
CA GLN A 173 -9.54 21.33 30.33
C GLN A 173 -10.79 22.23 30.39
N LYS A 174 -10.67 23.40 31.03
CA LYS A 174 -11.75 24.40 31.15
C LYS A 174 -11.46 25.67 30.32
N GLY A 175 -10.57 25.57 29.33
CA GLY A 175 -9.95 26.73 28.70
C GLY A 175 -8.71 27.21 29.47
N ALA A 176 -7.98 28.14 28.86
CA ALA A 176 -6.77 28.74 29.38
C ALA A 176 -6.91 30.27 29.40
N THR A 177 -6.18 30.90 30.30
CA THR A 177 -6.11 32.36 30.46
C THR A 177 -4.67 32.77 30.64
N GLY A 178 -4.22 33.72 29.83
CA GLY A 178 -2.86 34.25 29.89
C GLY A 178 -2.45 35.02 28.64
N GLU A 179 -1.25 35.57 28.70
CA GLU A 179 -0.68 36.41 27.66
C GLU A 179 0.75 35.99 27.30
N ALA A 180 1.07 35.92 26.01
CA ALA A 180 2.41 35.59 25.53
C ALA A 180 2.67 36.17 24.13
N TRP A 181 3.93 36.50 23.84
CA TRP A 181 4.39 36.85 22.49
C TRP A 181 5.39 35.83 21.99
N LEU A 182 5.45 35.68 20.67
CA LEU A 182 6.25 34.72 19.97
C LEU A 182 6.94 35.36 18.77
N ASP A 183 8.23 35.12 18.64
CA ASP A 183 9.03 35.63 17.54
C ASP A 183 10.19 34.67 17.19
N ASP A 184 10.79 34.84 16.02
CA ASP A 184 12.01 34.16 15.59
C ASP A 184 11.94 32.62 15.68
N VAL A 185 10.81 32.04 15.26
CA VAL A 185 10.62 30.58 15.28
C VAL A 185 11.53 29.92 14.25
N SER A 186 12.44 29.07 14.74
CA SER A 186 13.45 28.41 13.92
C SER A 186 13.46 26.91 14.16
N LEU A 187 13.33 26.14 13.08
CA LEU A 187 13.58 24.71 13.06
C LEU A 187 14.70 24.42 12.05
N LYS A 188 15.83 23.92 12.54
CA LYS A 188 17.02 23.65 11.72
C LYS A 188 17.62 22.31 12.09
N ALA A 189 18.33 21.70 11.14
CA ALA A 189 19.25 20.62 11.47
C ALA A 189 20.30 21.15 12.44
N ASP A 190 20.65 20.37 13.46
CA ASP A 190 21.77 20.66 14.35
C ASP A 190 23.07 20.62 13.51
N PRO A 191 23.74 21.77 13.27
CA PRO A 191 24.90 21.83 12.39
C PRO A 191 26.12 21.12 12.98
N ASP A 192 26.16 20.97 14.31
CA ASP A 192 27.26 20.32 15.03
C ASP A 192 26.96 18.84 15.29
N TYR A 193 25.76 18.38 14.94
CA TYR A 193 25.43 16.97 15.00
C TYR A 193 26.06 16.19 13.85
N ILE A 194 27.13 15.49 14.20
CA ILE A 194 27.65 14.38 13.42
C ILE A 194 26.93 13.12 13.93
N PRO A 195 26.16 12.40 13.08
CA PRO A 195 25.60 11.11 13.47
C PRO A 195 26.68 10.24 14.10
N LYS A 196 26.43 9.62 15.27
CA LYS A 196 27.37 8.68 15.93
C LYS A 196 27.62 7.39 15.15
N ARG A 197 27.48 7.43 13.83
CA ARG A 197 27.86 6.37 12.92
C ARG A 197 29.36 6.50 12.64
N ARG A 198 30.16 5.61 13.25
CA ARG A 198 31.43 5.21 12.63
C ARG A 198 31.11 4.39 11.34
N PRO A 199 31.99 4.44 10.32
CA PRO A 199 31.68 4.13 8.91
C PRO A 199 31.18 2.71 8.70
N VAL A 200 30.25 2.44 7.77
CA VAL A 200 30.61 1.91 6.42
C VAL A 200 32.08 1.67 6.22
N GLY A 201 32.53 0.58 6.82
CA GLY A 201 33.91 0.14 6.87
C GLY A 201 33.99 -1.34 6.56
N LYS A 202 33.22 -1.81 5.55
CA LYS A 202 33.09 -3.24 5.22
C LYS A 202 33.04 -4.11 6.50
N THR A 203 32.23 -3.76 7.50
CA THR A 203 32.14 -4.58 8.74
C THR A 203 30.90 -5.45 8.71
N ALA A 204 31.08 -6.75 8.96
CA ALA A 204 30.01 -7.72 8.95
C ALA A 204 29.98 -8.52 10.26
N ALA A 205 28.79 -8.70 10.80
CA ALA A 205 28.52 -9.74 11.78
C ALA A 205 28.01 -10.98 11.05
N VAL A 206 28.58 -12.15 11.32
CA VAL A 206 28.05 -13.44 10.85
C VAL A 206 27.51 -14.19 12.06
N TRP A 207 26.24 -14.57 12.03
CA TRP A 207 25.67 -15.42 13.08
C TRP A 207 26.26 -16.83 12.95
N LEU A 208 26.92 -17.29 14.01
CA LEU A 208 27.43 -18.65 14.16
C LEU A 208 27.20 -19.08 15.61
N ASP A 209 26.46 -20.16 15.81
CA ASP A 209 26.25 -20.72 17.14
C ASP A 209 26.10 -22.24 17.10
N ALA A 210 27.11 -22.94 17.60
CA ALA A 210 27.12 -24.41 17.67
C ALA A 210 26.03 -24.97 18.59
N ALA A 211 25.46 -24.16 19.50
CA ALA A 211 24.42 -24.59 20.44
C ALA A 211 23.03 -24.72 19.80
N LEU A 212 22.85 -24.38 18.52
CA LEU A 212 21.57 -24.46 17.83
C LEU A 212 21.19 -25.89 17.42
N GLY A 213 22.17 -26.79 17.28
CA GLY A 213 21.94 -28.16 16.79
C GLY A 213 21.35 -28.23 15.37
N VAL A 214 21.42 -27.13 14.62
CA VAL A 214 20.96 -27.00 13.23
C VAL A 214 22.14 -26.61 12.35
N GLU A 215 22.39 -27.39 11.30
CA GLU A 215 23.42 -27.11 10.30
C GLU A 215 22.78 -26.41 9.10
N PRO A 216 23.17 -25.16 8.78
CA PRO A 216 22.67 -24.46 7.60
C PRO A 216 23.32 -25.03 6.34
N SER A 217 22.63 -24.93 5.20
CA SER A 217 23.15 -25.45 3.91
C SER A 217 24.43 -24.72 3.49
N THR A 218 24.50 -23.42 3.76
CA THR A 218 25.71 -22.60 3.56
C THR A 218 26.36 -22.33 4.91
N ARG A 219 27.58 -22.85 5.13
CA ARG A 219 28.25 -22.78 6.42
C ARG A 219 28.65 -21.35 6.82
N PRO A 220 28.37 -20.89 8.06
CA PRO A 220 28.71 -19.54 8.51
C PRO A 220 30.21 -19.24 8.40
N GLU A 221 31.07 -20.23 8.66
CA GLU A 221 32.52 -20.10 8.59
C GLU A 221 33.00 -19.82 7.16
N GLY A 222 32.43 -20.52 6.17
CA GLY A 222 32.74 -20.29 4.76
C GLY A 222 32.29 -18.90 4.30
N VAL A 223 31.18 -18.40 4.84
CA VAL A 223 30.72 -17.03 4.57
C VAL A 223 31.64 -16.01 5.23
N ALA A 224 32.07 -16.25 6.46
CA ALA A 224 33.04 -15.39 7.16
C ALA A 224 34.36 -15.31 6.38
N GLU A 225 34.90 -16.45 5.91
CA GLU A 225 36.10 -16.52 5.09
C GLU A 225 35.93 -15.77 3.75
N LEU A 226 34.79 -15.97 3.07
CA LEU A 226 34.47 -15.25 1.84
C LEU A 226 34.48 -13.74 2.06
N LEU A 227 33.83 -13.26 3.13
CA LEU A 227 33.75 -11.84 3.45
C LEU A 227 35.12 -11.27 3.80
N THR A 228 35.91 -11.95 4.65
CA THR A 228 37.27 -11.54 5.00
C THR A 228 38.16 -11.44 3.76
N THR A 229 38.08 -12.41 2.85
CA THR A 229 38.82 -12.41 1.58
C THR A 229 38.44 -11.23 0.68
N ASN A 230 37.20 -10.75 0.77
CA ASN A 230 36.70 -9.56 0.06
C ASN A 230 36.91 -8.24 0.84
N GLY A 231 37.75 -8.27 1.88
CA GLY A 231 38.19 -7.08 2.62
C GLY A 231 37.21 -6.62 3.70
N PHE A 232 36.33 -7.51 4.19
CA PHE A 232 35.45 -7.20 5.30
C PHE A 232 36.09 -7.51 6.66
N GLY A 233 35.89 -6.62 7.63
CA GLY A 233 36.10 -6.91 9.04
C GLY A 233 34.94 -7.76 9.56
N VAL A 234 35.19 -9.04 9.85
CA VAL A 234 34.14 -9.99 10.24
C VAL A 234 34.21 -10.28 11.73
N SER A 235 33.06 -10.21 12.40
CA SER A 235 32.86 -10.72 13.76
C SER A 235 31.82 -11.84 13.76
N LEU A 236 32.09 -12.89 14.52
CA LEU A 236 31.14 -13.97 14.76
C LEU A 236 30.26 -13.59 15.95
N LEU A 237 28.94 -13.64 15.79
CA LEU A 237 27.98 -13.39 16.87
C LEU A 237 27.30 -14.68 17.27
N THR A 238 27.21 -14.92 18.58
CA THR A 238 26.38 -15.99 19.14
C THR A 238 24.91 -15.59 19.16
N THR A 239 24.01 -16.55 19.42
CA THR A 239 22.58 -16.27 19.53
C THR A 239 22.26 -15.33 20.71
N ASP A 240 23.06 -15.38 21.79
CA ASP A 240 22.96 -14.43 22.91
C ASP A 240 23.34 -13.00 22.48
N ASP A 241 24.37 -12.84 21.63
CA ASP A 241 24.78 -11.53 21.13
C ASP A 241 23.68 -10.89 20.26
N LEU A 242 22.93 -11.69 19.49
CA LEU A 242 21.79 -11.20 18.69
C LEU A 242 20.65 -10.65 19.55
N CYS A 243 20.55 -11.06 20.81
CA CYS A 243 19.58 -10.53 21.78
C CYS A 243 20.04 -9.21 22.43
N SER A 244 21.29 -8.79 22.22
CA SER A 244 21.88 -7.62 22.88
C SER A 244 22.00 -6.43 21.95
N ARG A 245 21.29 -5.32 22.27
CA ARG A 245 21.40 -4.03 21.55
C ARG A 245 22.80 -3.42 21.61
N ALA A 246 23.59 -3.77 22.63
CA ALA A 246 24.96 -3.29 22.75
C ALA A 246 25.92 -4.05 21.81
N LYS A 247 25.61 -5.32 21.50
CA LYS A 247 26.42 -6.18 20.63
C LYS A 247 25.97 -6.06 19.17
N LEU A 248 24.67 -6.23 18.89
CA LEU A 248 24.09 -6.01 17.57
C LEU A 248 23.79 -4.53 17.38
N SER A 249 24.81 -3.78 16.95
CA SER A 249 24.75 -2.32 16.81
C SER A 249 25.16 -1.86 15.41
N PRO A 250 24.46 -0.88 14.81
CA PRO A 250 24.86 -0.29 13.53
C PRO A 250 26.10 0.62 13.68
N VAL A 251 26.58 0.85 14.91
CA VAL A 251 27.86 1.53 15.17
C VAL A 251 29.04 0.58 14.94
N THR A 252 28.83 -0.73 15.10
CA THR A 252 29.89 -1.75 14.98
C THR A 252 29.81 -2.51 13.66
N PHE A 253 28.61 -2.80 13.15
CA PHE A 253 28.40 -3.63 11.97
C PHE A 253 27.54 -2.95 10.92
N ASP A 254 28.03 -2.88 9.69
CA ASP A 254 27.24 -2.43 8.54
C ASP A 254 26.16 -3.44 8.17
N MET A 255 26.47 -4.73 8.36
CA MET A 255 25.66 -5.84 7.91
C MET A 255 25.64 -7.00 8.91
N LEU A 256 24.47 -7.57 9.15
CA LEU A 256 24.30 -8.88 9.78
C LEU A 256 24.03 -9.95 8.72
N VAL A 257 24.82 -11.01 8.68
CA VAL A 257 24.54 -12.20 7.87
C VAL A 257 23.89 -13.26 8.76
N ILE A 258 22.78 -13.81 8.27
CA ILE A 258 21.90 -14.76 8.95
C ILE A 258 21.90 -16.05 8.12
N PRO A 259 22.81 -16.99 8.41
CA PRO A 259 22.87 -18.26 7.68
C PRO A 259 21.68 -19.18 7.96
N TYR A 260 21.08 -19.05 9.14
CA TYR A 260 20.01 -19.92 9.63
C TYR A 260 18.62 -19.27 9.45
N ALA A 261 18.32 -18.67 8.29
CA ALA A 261 17.24 -17.66 8.26
C ALA A 261 15.84 -18.20 8.64
N HIS A 262 15.61 -19.51 8.53
CA HIS A 262 14.38 -20.15 9.01
C HIS A 262 14.15 -19.95 10.53
N ILE A 263 15.22 -19.83 11.34
CA ILE A 263 15.17 -19.60 12.79
C ILE A 263 15.72 -18.23 13.22
N TYR A 264 15.22 -17.69 14.33
CA TYR A 264 15.80 -16.51 14.99
C TYR A 264 15.43 -16.45 16.49
N PRO A 265 16.29 -15.92 17.38
CA PRO A 265 15.97 -15.83 18.80
C PRO A 265 14.72 -14.99 19.06
N ALA A 266 13.77 -15.58 19.81
CA ALA A 266 12.50 -14.94 20.15
C ALA A 266 12.71 -13.59 20.85
N MET A 267 13.73 -13.48 21.70
CA MET A 267 14.08 -12.25 22.43
C MET A 267 14.95 -11.27 21.63
N GLY A 268 15.37 -11.64 20.41
CA GLY A 268 16.22 -10.80 19.56
C GLY A 268 15.47 -9.77 18.74
N GLY A 269 14.13 -9.79 18.75
CA GLY A 269 13.30 -8.94 17.90
C GLY A 269 13.56 -7.45 18.09
N SER A 270 13.62 -6.98 19.32
CA SER A 270 13.82 -5.57 19.62
C SER A 270 15.25 -5.11 19.36
N ALA A 271 16.24 -5.99 19.53
CA ALA A 271 17.63 -5.73 19.15
C ALA A 271 17.77 -5.60 17.63
N LEU A 272 17.19 -6.54 16.87
CA LEU A 272 17.18 -6.49 15.42
C LEU A 272 16.41 -5.26 14.89
N LYS A 273 15.22 -4.96 15.42
CA LYS A 273 14.46 -3.77 15.03
C LYS A 273 15.25 -2.49 15.33
N HIS A 274 15.88 -2.39 16.50
CA HIS A 274 16.76 -1.27 16.81
C HIS A 274 17.92 -1.16 15.79
N TYR A 275 18.58 -2.27 15.48
CA TYR A 275 19.66 -2.32 14.48
C TYR A 275 19.20 -1.82 13.10
N LEU A 276 18.11 -2.36 12.56
CA LEU A 276 17.60 -2.02 11.23
C LEU A 276 17.05 -0.59 11.15
N THR A 277 16.33 -0.12 12.17
CA THR A 277 15.79 1.27 12.19
C THR A 277 16.86 2.33 12.32
N ASN A 278 18.09 1.95 12.72
CA ASN A 278 19.24 2.83 12.79
C ASN A 278 20.22 2.61 11.61
N GLY A 279 19.76 1.98 10.52
CA GLY A 279 20.49 1.86 9.26
C GLY A 279 21.35 0.60 9.11
N GLY A 280 21.32 -0.31 10.09
CA GLY A 280 21.90 -1.64 9.94
C GLY A 280 21.24 -2.42 8.80
N SER A 281 22.01 -3.24 8.08
CA SER A 281 21.54 -4.04 6.95
C SER A 281 21.62 -5.52 7.27
N PHE A 282 20.87 -6.39 6.58
CA PHE A 282 21.05 -7.83 6.76
C PHE A 282 20.99 -8.61 5.46
N VAL A 283 21.64 -9.77 5.48
CA VAL A 283 21.57 -10.78 4.43
C VAL A 283 21.09 -12.07 5.06
N SER A 284 19.98 -12.60 4.56
CA SER A 284 19.47 -13.92 4.94
C SER A 284 19.89 -14.95 3.91
N LEU A 285 20.37 -16.10 4.38
CA LEU A 285 20.64 -17.25 3.55
C LEU A 285 19.60 -18.31 3.87
N GLU A 286 19.12 -19.02 2.85
CA GLU A 286 18.12 -20.10 2.87
C GLU A 286 16.74 -19.74 3.48
N GLY A 287 15.68 -20.43 3.05
CA GLY A 287 14.38 -20.34 3.72
C GLY A 287 13.70 -18.96 3.74
N VAL A 288 12.77 -18.82 4.69
CA VAL A 288 12.02 -17.57 4.95
C VAL A 288 12.56 -16.96 6.25
N PRO A 289 13.09 -15.72 6.21
CA PRO A 289 13.64 -15.08 7.39
C PRO A 289 12.63 -15.01 8.54
N PHE A 290 13.07 -15.45 9.73
CA PHE A 290 12.32 -15.36 10.98
C PHE A 290 11.05 -16.21 10.99
N SER A 291 11.01 -17.27 10.16
CA SER A 291 9.84 -18.16 10.10
C SER A 291 9.55 -18.88 11.40
N GLN A 292 10.58 -19.11 12.18
CA GLN A 292 10.52 -19.87 13.41
C GLN A 292 11.30 -19.19 14.53
N ALA A 293 10.71 -19.14 15.72
CA ALA A 293 11.37 -18.61 16.90
C ALA A 293 12.11 -19.71 17.66
N ILE A 294 13.32 -19.40 18.15
CA ILE A 294 14.05 -20.22 19.13
C ILE A 294 14.08 -19.52 20.49
N PHE A 295 14.02 -20.29 21.56
CA PHE A 295 13.97 -19.80 22.94
C PHE A 295 15.14 -20.34 23.74
N LYS A 296 15.68 -19.51 24.63
CA LYS A 296 16.72 -19.94 25.56
C LYS A 296 16.07 -20.64 26.75
N ASN A 297 16.44 -21.89 26.98
CA ASN A 297 16.04 -22.70 28.13
C ASN A 297 17.28 -23.18 28.90
N LYS A 298 17.09 -23.89 30.02
CA LYS A 298 18.20 -24.41 30.85
C LYS A 298 19.14 -25.34 30.09
N GLY A 299 18.66 -26.03 29.06
CA GLY A 299 19.43 -26.98 28.24
C GLY A 299 20.08 -26.40 26.99
N GLY A 300 19.82 -25.13 26.65
CA GLY A 300 20.30 -24.50 25.40
C GLY A 300 19.18 -23.78 24.64
N TRP A 301 19.37 -23.61 23.34
CA TRP A 301 18.38 -23.02 22.45
C TRP A 301 17.45 -24.09 21.89
N GLU A 302 16.15 -23.89 22.08
CA GLU A 302 15.13 -24.85 21.65
C GLU A 302 14.14 -24.21 20.69
N ARG A 303 13.71 -24.97 19.69
CA ARG A 303 12.70 -24.55 18.72
C ARG A 303 11.32 -24.52 19.36
N SER A 304 10.50 -23.55 18.94
CA SER A 304 9.15 -23.38 19.46
C SER A 304 8.19 -24.55 19.19
N ASP A 305 8.52 -25.43 18.24
CA ASP A 305 7.72 -26.57 17.81
C ASP A 305 8.31 -27.92 18.23
N GLU A 306 9.36 -27.92 19.05
CA GLU A 306 10.00 -29.12 19.55
C GLU A 306 9.09 -29.80 20.58
N ILE A 307 8.84 -31.10 20.40
CA ILE A 307 7.87 -31.85 21.19
C ILE A 307 8.58 -32.84 22.12
N GLY A 308 8.12 -32.89 23.36
CA GLY A 308 8.48 -33.92 24.33
C GLY A 308 7.50 -35.08 24.32
N SER A 309 7.37 -35.72 25.49
CA SER A 309 6.47 -36.86 25.70
C SER A 309 5.00 -36.52 25.41
N VAL A 310 4.25 -37.51 24.93
CA VAL A 310 2.79 -37.42 24.76
C VAL A 310 2.12 -37.39 26.14
N CYS A 311 1.32 -36.36 26.40
CA CYS A 311 0.55 -36.18 27.64
C CYS A 311 -0.87 -36.73 27.52
N ARG A 312 -1.52 -36.54 26.36
CA ARG A 312 -2.90 -36.98 26.09
C ARG A 312 -3.09 -37.32 24.62
N ARG A 313 -3.85 -38.37 24.32
CA ARG A 313 -4.31 -38.69 22.95
C ARG A 313 -5.83 -38.50 22.86
N ILE A 314 -6.30 -38.09 21.69
CA ILE A 314 -7.72 -38.12 21.32
C ILE A 314 -7.92 -39.37 20.47
N ASP A 315 -8.62 -40.36 21.03
CA ASP A 315 -8.86 -41.65 20.40
C ASP A 315 -10.29 -41.75 19.82
N SER A 316 -10.62 -42.87 19.18
CA SER A 316 -11.93 -43.10 18.54
C SER A 316 -13.12 -43.13 19.50
N SER A 317 -12.91 -43.26 20.82
CA SER A 317 -13.99 -43.30 21.81
C SER A 317 -14.60 -41.92 22.10
N VAL A 318 -13.92 -40.87 21.66
CA VAL A 318 -14.32 -39.48 21.84
C VAL A 318 -15.58 -39.16 21.02
N LYS A 319 -16.55 -38.53 21.67
CA LYS A 319 -17.77 -38.04 21.02
C LYS A 319 -17.55 -36.61 20.52
N TRP A 320 -17.94 -36.38 19.27
CA TRP A 320 -17.91 -35.06 18.63
C TRP A 320 -19.32 -34.46 18.62
N ASP A 321 -19.49 -33.34 19.31
CA ASP A 321 -20.70 -32.51 19.30
C ASP A 321 -20.64 -31.53 18.13
N SER A 322 -21.63 -31.57 17.24
CA SER A 322 -21.74 -30.70 16.07
C SER A 322 -22.74 -29.55 16.27
N SER A 323 -23.12 -29.27 17.51
CA SER A 323 -24.10 -28.22 17.87
C SER A 323 -23.59 -26.80 17.64
N HIS A 324 -22.27 -26.60 17.58
CA HIS A 324 -21.67 -25.27 17.41
C HIS A 324 -21.60 -24.85 15.94
N ALA A 325 -22.76 -24.64 15.34
CA ALA A 325 -22.91 -24.23 13.96
C ALA A 325 -24.04 -23.19 13.81
N SER A 326 -24.16 -22.55 12.65
CA SER A 326 -25.37 -21.77 12.36
C SER A 326 -26.59 -22.69 12.15
N GLU A 327 -27.78 -22.10 12.06
CA GLU A 327 -29.07 -22.80 12.12
C GLU A 327 -29.15 -24.01 11.17
N SER A 328 -28.72 -23.83 9.91
CA SER A 328 -28.71 -24.85 8.85
C SER A 328 -27.41 -25.65 8.73
N ASP A 329 -26.32 -25.18 9.32
CA ASP A 329 -24.99 -25.70 9.05
C ASP A 329 -24.67 -26.88 9.97
N ARG A 330 -24.00 -27.91 9.47
CA ARG A 330 -23.54 -29.02 10.30
C ARG A 330 -22.15 -29.46 9.83
N LEU A 331 -21.31 -29.85 10.78
CA LEU A 331 -20.02 -30.47 10.53
C LEU A 331 -20.07 -31.90 11.08
N ALA A 332 -20.49 -32.85 10.25
CA ALA A 332 -20.59 -34.24 10.67
C ALA A 332 -19.19 -34.84 10.85
N VAL A 333 -18.98 -35.63 11.90
CA VAL A 333 -17.70 -36.31 12.15
C VAL A 333 -17.90 -37.81 12.09
N THR A 334 -17.10 -38.48 11.28
CA THR A 334 -16.98 -39.95 11.29
C THR A 334 -15.56 -40.34 11.63
N ALA A 335 -15.40 -41.33 12.51
CA ALA A 335 -14.09 -41.88 12.87
C ALA A 335 -13.90 -43.21 12.14
N ILE A 336 -12.83 -43.30 11.35
CA ILE A 336 -12.44 -44.52 10.64
C ILE A 336 -11.06 -44.93 11.17
N ASN A 337 -10.94 -46.13 11.70
CA ASN A 337 -9.63 -46.66 12.08
C ASN A 337 -8.85 -47.01 10.80
N ASP A 338 -7.64 -46.47 10.68
CA ASP A 338 -6.74 -46.85 9.59
C ASP A 338 -6.18 -48.28 9.79
N ARG A 339 -5.36 -48.76 8.83
CA ARG A 339 -4.77 -50.10 8.88
C ARG A 339 -3.88 -50.33 10.11
N ASP A 340 -3.42 -49.26 10.77
CA ASP A 340 -2.55 -49.30 11.95
C ASP A 340 -3.33 -49.10 13.27
N GLY A 341 -4.67 -49.07 13.19
CA GLY A 341 -5.56 -48.93 14.34
C GLY A 341 -5.63 -47.51 14.92
N GLN A 342 -5.12 -46.50 14.21
CA GLN A 342 -5.26 -45.10 14.63
C GLN A 342 -6.55 -44.49 14.05
N PRO A 343 -7.31 -43.70 14.83
CA PRO A 343 -8.50 -43.04 14.34
C PRO A 343 -8.14 -41.91 13.38
N THR A 344 -8.73 -41.97 12.19
CA THR A 344 -8.84 -40.84 11.27
C THR A 344 -10.23 -40.25 11.38
N PHE A 345 -10.33 -38.99 11.78
CA PHE A 345 -11.57 -38.24 11.90
C PHE A 345 -11.85 -37.50 10.59
N HIS A 346 -13.00 -37.77 9.99
CA HIS A 346 -13.47 -37.14 8.77
C HIS A 346 -14.56 -36.14 9.14
N PHE A 347 -14.26 -34.85 9.04
CA PHE A 347 -15.18 -33.75 9.25
C PHE A 347 -15.76 -33.34 7.90
N ARG A 348 -17.08 -33.37 7.76
CA ARG A 348 -17.76 -33.04 6.50
C ARG A 348 -18.92 -32.08 6.71
N SER A 349 -18.96 -31.04 5.88
CA SER A 349 -20.14 -30.21 5.68
C SER A 349 -20.59 -30.35 4.23
N GLU A 350 -21.88 -30.55 4.00
CA GLU A 350 -22.42 -30.71 2.63
C GLU A 350 -22.70 -29.36 1.96
N ASP A 351 -23.20 -28.40 2.74
CA ASP A 351 -23.61 -27.09 2.25
C ASP A 351 -23.45 -26.04 3.35
N LEU A 352 -22.22 -25.56 3.52
CA LEU A 352 -21.90 -24.52 4.51
C LEU A 352 -22.50 -23.17 4.08
N ALA A 353 -23.36 -22.58 4.91
CA ALA A 353 -23.92 -21.25 4.67
C ALA A 353 -23.21 -20.14 5.45
N ALA A 354 -22.76 -20.38 6.68
CA ALA A 354 -22.12 -19.39 7.54
C ALA A 354 -20.95 -19.93 8.39
N TYR A 355 -21.16 -20.92 9.27
CA TYR A 355 -20.10 -21.54 10.05
C TYR A 355 -20.53 -22.89 10.65
N ALA A 356 -19.57 -23.80 10.78
CA ALA A 356 -19.78 -25.09 11.42
C ALA A 356 -18.54 -25.55 12.19
N TYR A 357 -18.73 -26.00 13.42
CA TYR A 357 -17.69 -26.60 14.26
C TYR A 357 -18.20 -27.88 14.90
N SER A 358 -17.26 -28.80 15.14
CA SER A 358 -17.49 -30.00 15.93
C SER A 358 -16.47 -30.06 17.07
N GLY A 359 -16.95 -30.34 18.28
CA GLY A 359 -16.13 -30.30 19.49
C GLY A 359 -16.17 -31.59 20.29
N THR A 360 -15.05 -31.89 20.94
CA THR A 360 -14.98 -32.90 21.99
C THR A 360 -14.82 -32.24 23.34
N ALA A 361 -15.72 -32.54 24.28
CA ALA A 361 -15.65 -32.08 25.66
C ALA A 361 -14.81 -33.00 26.56
N SER A 362 -14.54 -32.55 27.79
CA SER A 362 -13.90 -33.30 28.87
C SER A 362 -12.49 -33.85 28.55
N ILE A 363 -11.69 -33.13 27.75
CA ILE A 363 -10.37 -33.60 27.32
C ILE A 363 -9.27 -33.55 28.40
N SER A 364 -9.56 -32.97 29.58
CA SER A 364 -8.70 -32.85 30.78
C SER A 364 -7.20 -33.01 30.55
N LEU A 365 -6.51 -31.89 30.36
CA LEU A 365 -5.07 -31.86 30.09
C LEU A 365 -4.26 -31.64 31.38
N PRO A 366 -3.09 -32.28 31.54
CA PRO A 366 -2.14 -31.91 32.60
C PRO A 366 -1.47 -30.55 32.28
N ALA A 367 -0.86 -29.92 33.28
CA ALA A 367 -0.31 -28.56 33.13
C ALA A 367 0.83 -28.47 32.09
N GLU A 368 1.56 -29.57 31.91
CA GLU A 368 2.67 -29.73 30.96
C GLU A 368 2.23 -30.04 29.51
N ALA A 369 0.93 -30.18 29.22
CA ALA A 369 0.41 -30.46 27.88
C ALA A 369 0.34 -29.19 27.01
N GLU A 370 1.50 -28.66 26.64
CA GLU A 370 1.68 -27.32 26.08
C GLU A 370 1.69 -27.25 24.54
N MET A 371 1.69 -28.41 23.86
CA MET A 371 1.63 -28.55 22.40
C MET A 371 0.42 -29.37 21.97
N LEU A 372 -0.29 -28.95 20.92
CA LEU A 372 -1.25 -29.75 20.18
C LEU A 372 -0.59 -30.20 18.87
N VAL A 373 -0.52 -31.52 18.66
CA VAL A 373 0.08 -32.15 17.48
C VAL A 373 -0.97 -33.00 16.78
N PHE A 374 -1.06 -32.89 15.46
CA PHE A 374 -1.96 -33.70 14.64
C PHE A 374 -1.49 -33.74 13.19
N GLU A 375 -1.98 -34.69 12.42
CA GLU A 375 -1.85 -34.66 10.97
C GLU A 375 -3.20 -34.29 10.36
N ALA A 376 -3.20 -33.45 9.32
CA ALA A 376 -4.42 -33.10 8.59
C ALA A 376 -4.18 -32.84 7.11
N LYS A 377 -5.27 -32.96 6.34
CA LYS A 377 -5.38 -32.48 4.95
C LYS A 377 -6.80 -31.96 4.68
N GLY A 378 -6.92 -31.07 3.72
CA GLY A 378 -8.18 -30.56 3.16
C GLY A 378 -8.20 -30.77 1.65
N ASP A 379 -9.34 -30.55 1.01
CA ASP A 379 -9.43 -30.49 -0.46
C ASP A 379 -9.20 -29.07 -1.00
N GLU A 380 -9.22 -28.90 -2.32
CA GLU A 380 -9.06 -27.58 -2.96
C GLU A 380 -10.12 -26.56 -2.52
N ALA A 381 -11.31 -27.04 -2.09
CA ALA A 381 -12.38 -26.21 -1.57
C ALA A 381 -12.23 -25.89 -0.07
N THR A 382 -11.31 -26.56 0.66
CA THR A 382 -11.16 -26.45 2.11
C THR A 382 -9.73 -26.05 2.49
N PRO A 383 -9.29 -24.83 2.13
CA PRO A 383 -7.90 -24.39 2.31
C PRO A 383 -7.53 -24.02 3.75
N PHE A 384 -8.49 -23.96 4.69
CA PHE A 384 -8.23 -23.56 6.08
C PHE A 384 -9.09 -24.33 7.09
N VAL A 385 -8.55 -24.53 8.28
CA VAL A 385 -9.30 -25.02 9.46
C VAL A 385 -9.01 -24.16 10.69
N CYS A 386 -10.05 -23.92 11.49
CA CYS A 386 -9.98 -23.25 12.77
C CYS A 386 -10.04 -24.30 13.89
N LEU A 387 -9.07 -24.24 14.77
CA LEU A 387 -9.06 -24.96 16.03
C LEU A 387 -9.44 -23.98 17.14
N GLU A 388 -10.35 -24.41 18.01
CA GLU A 388 -10.76 -23.63 19.17
C GLU A 388 -10.62 -24.47 20.45
N LEU A 389 -9.90 -23.92 21.43
CA LEU A 389 -9.82 -24.47 22.78
C LEU A 389 -10.73 -23.64 23.68
N GLN A 390 -11.63 -24.30 24.40
CA GLN A 390 -12.47 -23.64 25.41
C GLN A 390 -12.02 -24.09 26.80
N GLY A 391 -11.90 -23.11 27.71
CA GLY A 391 -11.52 -23.32 29.10
C GLY A 391 -12.72 -23.42 30.04
N ARG A 392 -12.52 -24.05 31.20
CA ARG A 392 -13.55 -24.18 32.26
C ARG A 392 -14.01 -22.85 32.84
N ASP A 393 -13.20 -21.81 32.66
CA ASP A 393 -13.49 -20.43 33.02
C ASP A 393 -14.27 -19.68 31.92
N GLY A 394 -14.76 -20.38 30.90
CA GLY A 394 -15.49 -19.83 29.78
C GLY A 394 -14.61 -19.12 28.74
N SER A 395 -13.28 -19.13 28.91
CA SER A 395 -12.37 -18.53 27.93
C SER A 395 -12.32 -19.32 26.63
N ARG A 396 -12.28 -18.62 25.49
CA ARG A 396 -12.21 -19.23 24.16
C ARG A 396 -10.96 -18.78 23.44
N TRP A 397 -10.26 -19.73 22.81
CA TRP A 397 -8.96 -19.46 22.21
C TRP A 397 -8.88 -20.11 20.83
N LYS A 398 -8.55 -19.32 19.80
CA LYS A 398 -8.56 -19.77 18.42
C LYS A 398 -7.17 -19.80 17.80
N ARG A 399 -6.96 -20.78 16.92
CA ARG A 399 -5.83 -20.86 15.99
C ARG A 399 -6.34 -21.30 14.63
N VAL A 400 -5.92 -20.62 13.57
CA VAL A 400 -6.26 -21.00 12.19
C VAL A 400 -5.00 -21.52 11.50
N VAL A 401 -5.12 -22.64 10.81
CA VAL A 401 -4.06 -23.22 9.98
C VAL A 401 -4.54 -23.37 8.54
N ASP A 402 -3.62 -23.18 7.60
CA ASP A 402 -3.76 -23.54 6.20
C ASP A 402 -3.70 -25.06 6.04
N LEU A 403 -4.53 -25.60 5.16
CA LEU A 403 -4.55 -27.01 4.80
C LEU A 403 -4.04 -27.19 3.39
N VAL A 404 -3.34 -28.31 3.17
CA VAL A 404 -2.93 -28.76 1.84
C VAL A 404 -3.56 -30.13 1.54
N PRO A 405 -3.65 -30.54 0.25
CA PRO A 405 -4.20 -31.86 -0.12
C PRO A 405 -3.40 -33.06 0.39
N GLN A 406 -2.16 -32.86 0.80
CA GLN A 406 -1.27 -33.89 1.34
C GLN A 406 -1.33 -33.94 2.87
N TRP A 407 -1.20 -35.14 3.44
CA TRP A 407 -1.06 -35.32 4.88
C TRP A 407 0.16 -34.54 5.40
N THR A 408 -0.10 -33.59 6.29
CA THR A 408 0.92 -32.73 6.89
C THR A 408 0.79 -32.77 8.41
N GLU A 409 1.91 -32.91 9.12
CA GLU A 409 1.94 -32.79 10.58
C GLU A 409 1.96 -31.32 10.99
N TYR A 410 1.02 -30.93 11.85
CA TYR A 410 0.91 -29.60 12.45
C TYR A 410 1.30 -29.69 13.92
N ARG A 411 2.18 -28.78 14.36
CA ARG A 411 2.66 -28.67 15.74
C ARG A 411 2.33 -27.27 16.26
N LEU A 412 1.30 -27.18 17.10
CA LEU A 412 0.76 -25.91 17.57
C LEU A 412 1.00 -25.74 19.05
N HIS A 413 1.83 -24.75 19.41
CA HIS A 413 2.02 -24.38 20.80
C HIS A 413 0.74 -23.72 21.35
N LEU A 414 0.24 -24.18 22.50
CA LEU A 414 -0.99 -23.64 23.09
C LEU A 414 -0.89 -22.14 23.38
N ALA A 415 0.31 -21.62 23.67
CA ALA A 415 0.55 -20.20 23.86
C ALA A 415 0.42 -19.35 22.58
N SER A 416 0.32 -19.98 21.40
CA SER A 416 0.06 -19.33 20.11
C SER A 416 -1.42 -19.12 19.80
N PHE A 417 -2.34 -19.75 20.55
CA PHE A 417 -3.78 -19.52 20.39
C PHE A 417 -4.15 -18.13 20.92
N LEU A 418 -5.04 -17.43 20.20
CA LEU A 418 -5.46 -16.07 20.54
C LEU A 418 -6.83 -16.07 21.22
N SER A 419 -6.97 -15.26 22.27
CA SER A 419 -8.24 -15.08 22.99
C SER A 419 -9.30 -14.52 22.04
N TYR A 420 -10.47 -15.15 22.04
CA TYR A 420 -11.60 -14.80 21.20
C TYR A 420 -12.83 -14.52 22.07
N ALA A 421 -13.48 -13.38 21.82
CA ALA A 421 -14.74 -12.95 22.43
C ALA A 421 -14.77 -13.06 23.97
N THR A 422 -13.62 -12.88 24.63
CA THR A 422 -13.46 -12.96 26.08
C THR A 422 -12.72 -11.71 26.59
N GLU A 423 -13.44 -10.64 26.95
CA GLU A 423 -12.88 -9.30 27.22
C GLU A 423 -11.82 -9.28 28.35
N ALA A 424 -11.93 -10.20 29.32
CA ALA A 424 -11.00 -10.33 30.44
C ALA A 424 -9.70 -11.09 30.10
N ARG A 425 -9.59 -11.71 28.92
CA ARG A 425 -8.50 -12.64 28.56
C ARG A 425 -7.74 -12.21 27.31
N GLY A 426 -6.48 -12.64 27.19
CA GLY A 426 -5.62 -12.37 26.03
C GLY A 426 -4.90 -11.01 26.05
N LYS A 427 -4.86 -10.33 27.20
CA LYS A 427 -4.09 -9.09 27.40
C LYS A 427 -2.68 -9.40 27.90
N GLY A 428 -1.70 -8.58 27.52
CA GLY A 428 -0.30 -8.76 27.90
C GLY A 428 0.26 -10.16 27.55
N TYR A 429 0.77 -10.87 28.56
CA TYR A 429 1.35 -12.21 28.44
C TYR A 429 0.37 -13.35 28.77
N ASP A 430 -0.94 -13.11 28.72
CA ASP A 430 -1.95 -14.16 28.97
C ASP A 430 -2.01 -15.19 27.82
N TYR A 431 -2.36 -16.43 28.17
CA TYR A 431 -2.39 -17.59 27.27
C TYR A 431 -3.31 -18.71 27.78
N VAL A 432 -3.55 -19.69 26.89
CA VAL A 432 -4.26 -20.93 27.23
C VAL A 432 -3.50 -21.71 28.29
N LYS A 433 -4.05 -21.81 29.50
CA LYS A 433 -3.50 -22.69 30.54
C LYS A 433 -3.94 -24.13 30.23
N PRO A 434 -3.02 -25.09 29.96
CA PRO A 434 -3.41 -26.45 29.58
C PRO A 434 -4.37 -27.10 30.58
N ALA A 435 -4.09 -26.99 31.88
CA ALA A 435 -4.93 -27.53 32.95
C ALA A 435 -6.36 -26.94 33.02
N ASN A 436 -6.60 -25.80 32.37
CA ASN A 436 -7.91 -25.16 32.30
C ASN A 436 -8.70 -25.56 31.04
N VAL A 437 -8.08 -26.22 30.06
CA VAL A 437 -8.74 -26.63 28.82
C VAL A 437 -9.80 -27.70 29.12
N GLU A 438 -11.02 -27.44 28.65
CA GLU A 438 -12.17 -28.32 28.81
C GLU A 438 -12.53 -29.03 27.50
N SER A 439 -12.49 -28.32 26.37
CA SER A 439 -12.87 -28.87 25.07
C SER A 439 -11.99 -28.39 23.92
N LEU A 440 -11.89 -29.22 22.88
CA LEU A 440 -11.27 -28.93 21.59
C LEU A 440 -12.35 -28.95 20.52
N TRP A 441 -12.41 -27.88 19.73
CA TRP A 441 -13.33 -27.71 18.61
C TRP A 441 -12.55 -27.55 17.31
N VAL A 442 -13.06 -28.17 16.25
CA VAL A 442 -12.50 -28.14 14.89
C VAL A 442 -13.61 -27.65 13.96
N GLY A 443 -13.31 -26.70 13.10
CA GLY A 443 -14.32 -26.20 12.15
C GLY A 443 -13.85 -25.05 11.29
N PHE A 444 -14.78 -24.40 10.62
CA PHE A 444 -14.50 -23.30 9.71
C PHE A 444 -15.70 -22.36 9.59
N THR A 445 -15.44 -21.20 9.00
CA THR A 445 -16.47 -20.21 8.65
C THR A 445 -16.51 -20.01 7.14
N LYS A 446 -17.63 -19.47 6.62
CA LYS A 446 -17.76 -19.07 5.21
C LYS A 446 -16.66 -18.12 4.76
N GLY A 447 -16.17 -17.26 5.66
CA GLY A 447 -15.07 -16.35 5.36
C GLY A 447 -13.75 -17.07 5.08
N MET A 448 -13.59 -18.29 5.59
CA MET A 448 -12.39 -19.11 5.43
C MET A 448 -12.46 -19.97 4.17
N VAL A 449 -13.55 -20.70 3.97
CA VAL A 449 -13.61 -21.77 2.94
C VAL A 449 -14.61 -21.50 1.82
N GLY A 450 -15.47 -20.48 1.93
CA GLY A 450 -16.56 -20.23 0.98
C GLY A 450 -17.87 -20.88 1.42
N THR A 451 -18.79 -21.08 0.48
CA THR A 451 -20.05 -21.82 0.71
C THR A 451 -20.02 -23.14 -0.03
N GLY A 452 -20.82 -24.11 0.40
CA GLY A 452 -20.91 -25.42 -0.23
C GLY A 452 -20.21 -26.52 0.58
N SER A 453 -19.78 -27.58 -0.12
CA SER A 453 -19.23 -28.76 0.54
C SER A 453 -17.77 -28.58 0.92
N HIS A 454 -17.41 -29.04 2.12
CA HIS A 454 -16.07 -28.93 2.68
C HIS A 454 -15.71 -30.17 3.49
N VAL A 455 -14.44 -30.59 3.40
CA VAL A 455 -13.92 -31.80 4.03
C VAL A 455 -12.58 -31.54 4.72
N ILE A 456 -12.43 -32.07 5.93
CA ILE A 456 -11.15 -32.18 6.64
C ILE A 456 -10.96 -33.63 7.08
N GLU A 457 -9.79 -34.18 6.80
CA GLU A 457 -9.35 -35.44 7.41
C GLU A 457 -8.25 -35.12 8.42
N MET A 458 -8.38 -35.62 9.66
CA MET A 458 -7.46 -35.36 10.76
C MET A 458 -7.14 -36.65 11.51
N ARG A 459 -5.87 -36.90 11.82
CA ARG A 459 -5.43 -38.10 12.56
C ARG A 459 -4.29 -37.76 13.53
N ASN A 460 -3.90 -38.74 14.34
CA ASN A 460 -2.78 -38.61 15.30
C ASN A 460 -2.91 -37.41 16.26
N VAL A 461 -4.14 -37.05 16.64
CA VAL A 461 -4.42 -35.88 17.49
C VAL A 461 -3.97 -36.14 18.92
N ARG A 462 -2.97 -35.39 19.37
CA ARG A 462 -2.32 -35.57 20.67
C ARG A 462 -1.88 -34.25 21.29
N PHE A 463 -1.94 -34.17 22.60
CA PHE A 463 -1.29 -33.12 23.37
C PHE A 463 0.03 -33.64 23.93
N CYS A 464 1.09 -32.86 23.73
CA CYS A 464 2.45 -33.21 24.11
C CYS A 464 3.04 -32.15 25.03
N ARG A 465 4.10 -32.53 25.74
CA ARG A 465 4.98 -31.57 26.39
C ARG A 465 5.69 -30.71 25.35
N ALA A 466 5.80 -29.40 25.59
CA ALA A 466 6.67 -28.54 24.79
C ALA A 466 8.09 -28.59 25.36
N ALA A 467 9.11 -28.49 24.51
CA ALA A 467 10.45 -28.21 24.99
C ALA A 467 10.51 -26.81 25.64
N VAL A 468 9.86 -25.84 24.98
CA VAL A 468 9.69 -24.46 25.46
C VAL A 468 8.39 -24.32 26.27
N PRO A 469 8.43 -23.97 27.56
CA PRO A 469 7.22 -23.75 28.35
C PRO A 469 6.40 -22.55 27.86
N CYS A 470 5.08 -22.59 28.05
CA CYS A 470 4.17 -21.53 27.60
C CYS A 470 4.50 -20.16 28.18
N ASP A 471 4.92 -20.08 29.45
CA ASP A 471 5.24 -18.81 30.13
C ASP A 471 6.54 -18.16 29.62
N VAL A 472 7.42 -18.97 29.00
CA VAL A 472 8.59 -18.52 28.24
C VAL A 472 8.16 -18.11 26.83
N PHE A 473 7.38 -18.95 26.15
CA PHE A 473 6.91 -18.70 24.78
C PHE A 473 6.21 -17.34 24.66
N VAL A 474 5.28 -17.03 25.58
CA VAL A 474 4.50 -15.78 25.53
C VAL A 474 5.33 -14.51 25.66
N ARG A 475 6.56 -14.60 26.19
CA ARG A 475 7.47 -13.46 26.35
C ARG A 475 8.31 -13.17 25.11
N GLY A 476 8.24 -14.03 24.09
CA GLY A 476 8.95 -13.85 22.82
C GLY A 476 8.57 -12.55 22.13
N GLU A 477 9.57 -11.80 21.68
CA GLU A 477 9.40 -10.57 20.91
C GLU A 477 9.15 -10.85 19.43
N ILE A 478 9.70 -11.93 18.88
CA ILE A 478 9.41 -12.39 17.51
C ILE A 478 8.34 -13.47 17.59
N GLY A 479 7.36 -13.39 16.68
CA GLY A 479 6.35 -14.44 16.56
C GLY A 479 6.55 -15.21 15.26
N CYS A 480 6.26 -16.50 15.32
CA CYS A 480 6.39 -17.44 14.21
C CYS A 480 5.59 -16.99 12.99
N VAL A 481 6.05 -17.36 11.79
CA VAL A 481 5.31 -17.18 10.53
C VAL A 481 3.96 -17.90 10.60
N GLY A 482 2.94 -17.30 9.99
CA GLY A 482 1.51 -17.62 10.20
C GLY A 482 0.76 -16.57 11.03
N LYS A 483 1.36 -15.38 11.22
CA LYS A 483 0.73 -14.24 11.88
C LYS A 483 -0.42 -13.69 11.01
N GLY A 484 -1.64 -13.91 11.48
CA GLY A 484 -2.76 -13.05 11.12
C GLY A 484 -3.94 -13.75 10.46
N LEU A 485 -3.96 -15.07 10.25
CA LEU A 485 -5.17 -15.74 9.73
C LEU A 485 -6.34 -15.57 10.70
N GLU A 486 -6.11 -15.69 12.00
CA GLU A 486 -7.16 -15.45 13.00
C GLU A 486 -7.61 -13.98 12.97
N GLN A 487 -6.66 -13.04 12.88
CA GLN A 487 -6.97 -11.62 12.75
C GLN A 487 -7.69 -11.30 11.43
N ARG A 488 -7.40 -12.01 10.35
CA ARG A 488 -8.07 -11.90 9.03
C ARG A 488 -9.52 -12.33 9.11
N PHE A 489 -9.81 -13.42 9.83
CA PHE A 489 -11.15 -14.00 9.86
C PHE A 489 -12.00 -13.56 11.07
N PHE A 490 -11.40 -13.09 12.16
CA PHE A 490 -12.09 -12.81 13.44
C PHE A 490 -11.75 -11.43 14.06
N THR A 491 -11.28 -10.46 13.25
CA THR A 491 -10.62 -9.19 13.66
C THR A 491 -11.26 -8.41 14.81
N LYS A 492 -12.60 -8.36 14.91
CA LYS A 492 -13.30 -7.57 15.94
C LYS A 492 -13.40 -8.24 17.30
N GLN A 493 -13.11 -9.54 17.36
CA GLN A 493 -13.37 -10.39 18.51
C GLN A 493 -12.08 -10.95 19.11
N ILE A 494 -10.93 -10.76 18.46
CA ILE A 494 -9.64 -11.20 18.98
C ILE A 494 -9.00 -10.09 19.81
N THR A 495 -8.60 -10.44 21.03
CA THR A 495 -7.74 -9.61 21.86
C THR A 495 -6.29 -10.07 21.66
N ASN A 496 -5.45 -9.21 21.08
CA ASN A 496 -4.01 -9.45 21.01
C ASN A 496 -3.25 -8.13 21.23
N GLU A 497 -2.90 -7.86 22.49
CA GLU A 497 -2.08 -6.71 22.88
C GLU A 497 -0.57 -7.04 22.91
N ARG A 498 -0.16 -8.21 22.41
CA ARG A 498 1.26 -8.59 22.41
C ARG A 498 2.02 -7.67 21.47
N GLY A 499 2.94 -6.87 22.03
CA GLY A 499 3.86 -6.02 21.29
C GLY A 499 4.96 -6.80 20.56
N MET A 500 4.58 -7.86 19.83
CA MET A 500 5.54 -8.61 19.02
C MET A 500 6.14 -7.70 17.96
N VAL A 501 7.45 -7.79 17.78
CA VAL A 501 8.16 -7.13 16.71
C VAL A 501 7.71 -7.76 15.39
N GLN A 502 7.05 -6.93 14.59
CA GLN A 502 6.76 -7.22 13.19
C GLN A 502 7.81 -6.54 12.33
N PHE A 503 8.39 -7.30 11.40
CA PHE A 503 9.27 -6.78 10.37
C PHE A 503 8.44 -6.60 9.09
N GLU A 504 7.84 -5.41 8.99
CA GLU A 504 7.10 -4.98 7.79
C GLU A 504 7.98 -5.13 6.54
N GLY A 505 7.44 -5.72 5.48
CA GLY A 505 8.17 -6.08 4.25
C GLY A 505 8.46 -7.58 4.10
N LEU A 506 8.55 -8.34 5.20
CA LEU A 506 8.66 -9.80 5.17
C LEU A 506 7.27 -10.46 5.05
N GLY A 507 6.57 -10.22 3.94
CA GLY A 507 5.21 -10.72 3.68
C GLY A 507 5.08 -12.26 3.59
N GLU A 508 4.01 -12.76 2.96
CA GLU A 508 3.86 -14.20 2.73
C GLU A 508 4.85 -14.70 1.67
N ALA A 509 5.78 -15.56 2.08
CA ALA A 509 6.69 -16.24 1.17
C ALA A 509 5.99 -17.45 0.54
N ARG A 510 6.21 -17.66 -0.75
CA ARG A 510 5.63 -18.79 -1.48
C ARG A 510 6.65 -19.91 -1.64
N ARG A 511 6.26 -21.14 -1.30
CA ARG A 511 7.07 -22.34 -1.57
C ARG A 511 7.18 -22.59 -3.07
N VAL A 512 8.38 -22.92 -3.52
CA VAL A 512 8.68 -23.26 -4.91
C VAL A 512 9.43 -24.59 -4.93
N THR A 513 9.01 -25.47 -5.82
CA THR A 513 9.62 -26.78 -6.02
C THR A 513 10.00 -26.98 -7.48
N ASP A 514 11.17 -27.58 -7.70
CA ASP A 514 11.68 -28.00 -9.00
C ASP A 514 11.66 -26.89 -10.07
N ALA A 515 12.06 -25.68 -9.68
CA ALA A 515 12.10 -24.53 -10.58
C ALA A 515 13.45 -24.37 -11.26
N ALA A 516 13.43 -24.00 -12.54
CA ALA A 516 14.61 -23.53 -13.24
C ALA A 516 14.89 -22.07 -12.82
N LEU A 517 16.13 -21.76 -12.48
CA LEU A 517 16.56 -20.40 -12.17
C LEU A 517 17.17 -19.76 -13.41
N SER A 518 16.71 -18.55 -13.74
CA SER A 518 17.32 -17.70 -14.77
C SER A 518 18.04 -16.54 -14.11
N GLU A 519 19.17 -16.09 -14.66
CA GLU A 519 19.77 -14.82 -14.22
C GLU A 519 18.77 -13.67 -14.39
N GLY A 520 18.46 -12.96 -13.31
CA GLY A 520 17.47 -11.89 -13.34
C GLY A 520 17.92 -10.73 -14.21
N ALA A 521 17.06 -10.30 -15.14
CA ALA A 521 17.27 -9.09 -15.91
C ALA A 521 17.14 -7.87 -14.99
N SER A 522 18.08 -6.92 -15.08
CA SER A 522 17.91 -5.58 -14.52
C SER A 522 16.88 -4.78 -15.32
N VAL A 523 15.64 -5.25 -15.44
CA VAL A 523 14.49 -4.56 -16.09
C VAL A 523 14.73 -4.11 -17.56
N ALA A 524 15.86 -4.42 -18.20
CA ALA A 524 16.25 -3.77 -19.45
C ALA A 524 16.96 -4.66 -20.49
N THR A 525 16.89 -5.98 -20.43
CA THR A 525 17.46 -6.84 -21.48
C THR A 525 16.37 -7.45 -22.36
N LYS A 526 16.46 -7.21 -23.67
CA LYS A 526 15.61 -7.80 -24.72
C LYS A 526 15.94 -9.28 -25.03
N SER A 527 16.94 -9.86 -24.35
CA SER A 527 17.38 -11.25 -24.55
C SER A 527 16.88 -12.14 -23.42
N PRO A 528 16.42 -13.38 -23.69
CA PRO A 528 16.05 -14.31 -22.64
C PRO A 528 17.28 -14.59 -21.76
N PRO A 529 17.15 -14.50 -20.42
CA PRO A 529 18.26 -14.77 -19.52
C PRO A 529 18.70 -16.23 -19.61
N ALA A 530 20.01 -16.47 -19.46
CA ALA A 530 20.56 -17.81 -19.42
C ALA A 530 20.07 -18.55 -18.16
N LEU A 531 19.66 -19.80 -18.32
CA LEU A 531 19.27 -20.67 -17.21
C LEU A 531 20.49 -21.21 -16.48
N LEU A 532 20.41 -21.28 -15.15
CA LEU A 532 21.35 -22.03 -14.32
C LEU A 532 21.12 -23.54 -14.51
N PRO A 533 22.17 -24.37 -14.60
CA PRO A 533 22.03 -25.82 -14.68
C PRO A 533 21.44 -26.41 -13.38
N GLY A 534 20.33 -27.13 -13.51
CA GLY A 534 19.66 -27.85 -12.43
C GLY A 534 18.25 -27.32 -12.12
N LEU A 535 17.56 -28.04 -11.24
CA LEU A 535 16.28 -27.63 -10.66
C LEU A 535 16.50 -27.30 -9.18
N PHE A 536 15.81 -26.26 -8.72
CA PHE A 536 15.99 -25.70 -7.39
C PHE A 536 14.65 -25.66 -6.66
N SER A 537 14.70 -25.83 -5.34
CA SER A 537 13.56 -25.70 -4.45
C SER A 537 13.85 -24.68 -3.37
N GLY A 538 12.81 -24.03 -2.86
CA GLY A 538 12.97 -22.98 -1.86
C GLY A 538 11.75 -22.09 -1.78
N TRP A 539 11.96 -20.78 -1.69
CA TRP A 539 10.95 -19.77 -1.41
C TRP A 539 11.13 -18.52 -2.26
N SER A 540 10.02 -18.03 -2.81
CA SER A 540 9.96 -16.66 -3.33
C SER A 540 9.97 -15.67 -2.17
N LEU A 541 10.97 -14.78 -2.13
CA LEU A 541 11.14 -13.84 -1.02
C LEU A 541 10.26 -12.60 -1.17
N PRO A 542 9.33 -12.35 -0.22
CA PRO A 542 8.29 -11.34 -0.36
C PRO A 542 8.82 -9.91 -0.30
N PHE A 543 9.90 -9.66 0.45
CA PHE A 543 10.58 -8.35 0.52
C PHE A 543 11.41 -8.03 -0.72
N VAL A 544 11.69 -9.01 -1.58
CA VAL A 544 12.38 -8.85 -2.87
C VAL A 544 11.36 -8.73 -4.00
N SER A 545 10.21 -9.38 -3.86
CA SER A 545 9.04 -9.15 -4.70
C SER A 545 8.37 -7.82 -4.35
N SER A 546 7.71 -7.16 -5.31
CA SER A 546 7.04 -5.87 -5.10
C SER A 546 6.18 -5.88 -3.83
N PRO A 547 6.13 -4.81 -3.03
CA PRO A 547 5.26 -4.76 -1.85
C PRO A 547 3.84 -5.12 -2.25
N THR A 548 3.23 -5.99 -1.46
CA THR A 548 1.77 -6.13 -1.38
C THR A 548 1.17 -4.74 -1.27
N ARG A 549 0.13 -4.44 -2.05
CA ARG A 549 -0.62 -3.20 -1.89
C ARG A 549 -1.12 -3.13 -0.46
N GLY A 550 -0.52 -2.25 0.34
CA GLY A 550 -1.15 -1.74 1.53
C GLY A 550 -2.55 -1.24 1.17
N ASP A 551 -3.52 -1.60 1.99
CA ASP A 551 -4.92 -1.28 1.82
C ASP A 551 -5.07 0.23 1.47
N PRO A 552 -5.80 0.64 0.40
CA PRO A 552 -5.95 2.04 -0.03
C PRO A 552 -6.62 3.02 0.97
N GLY A 553 -6.73 2.60 2.23
CA GLY A 553 -7.11 3.37 3.43
C GLY A 553 -6.51 2.75 4.71
N GLY A 554 -6.03 1.51 4.66
CA GLY A 554 -5.14 0.92 5.64
C GLY A 554 -3.70 1.10 5.19
N GLN A 555 -3.13 2.24 5.57
CA GLN A 555 -1.68 2.36 5.69
C GLN A 555 -1.16 1.14 6.38
N SER A 556 -0.43 0.35 5.61
CA SER A 556 0.73 -0.20 6.22
C SER A 556 1.64 0.95 6.62
N ASP A 557 2.13 0.91 7.85
CA ASP A 557 3.22 1.75 8.38
C ASP A 557 4.56 1.52 7.62
N GLU A 558 4.49 0.84 6.47
CA GLU A 558 5.54 0.16 5.75
C GLU A 558 6.57 1.16 5.21
N GLY A 559 7.83 0.92 5.55
CA GLY A 559 8.94 1.47 4.81
C GLY A 559 8.75 1.18 3.32
N GLN A 560 8.64 2.25 2.51
CA GLN A 560 8.79 2.11 1.07
C GLN A 560 10.20 1.55 0.86
N HIS A 561 10.25 0.27 0.50
CA HIS A 561 11.46 -0.41 0.14
C HIS A 561 11.45 -0.58 -1.36
N LEU A 562 12.58 -0.26 -1.96
CA LEU A 562 12.81 -0.46 -3.35
C LEU A 562 13.56 -1.78 -3.53
N ALA A 563 12.85 -2.80 -4.02
CA ALA A 563 13.51 -3.96 -4.62
C ALA A 563 14.42 -3.47 -5.75
N LEU A 564 15.74 -3.43 -5.51
CA LEU A 564 16.72 -2.91 -6.46
C LEU A 564 17.20 -3.99 -7.42
N TYR A 565 17.14 -5.25 -6.99
CA TYR A 565 17.82 -6.36 -7.63
C TYR A 565 17.11 -7.68 -7.36
N ALA A 566 16.73 -8.37 -8.43
CA ALA A 566 16.40 -9.79 -8.40
C ALA A 566 17.50 -10.51 -9.18
N ALA A 567 18.27 -11.36 -8.50
CA ALA A 567 19.40 -12.09 -9.07
C ALA A 567 18.96 -13.29 -9.89
N PHE A 568 17.88 -13.93 -9.44
CA PHE A 568 17.36 -15.13 -10.04
C PHE A 568 15.85 -15.08 -10.07
N SER A 569 15.29 -15.37 -11.24
CA SER A 569 13.85 -15.55 -11.42
C SER A 569 13.51 -16.95 -11.89
N GLU A 570 12.42 -17.46 -11.36
CA GLU A 570 11.95 -18.80 -11.65
C GLU A 570 11.21 -18.86 -12.99
N SER A 571 11.25 -20.00 -13.66
CA SER A 571 10.37 -20.33 -14.79
C SER A 571 9.74 -21.69 -14.51
N ARG A 572 8.41 -21.76 -14.45
CA ARG A 572 7.69 -23.04 -14.46
C ARG A 572 7.49 -23.49 -15.90
N ASN A 573 7.47 -24.81 -16.12
CA ASN A 573 7.48 -25.44 -17.44
C ASN A 573 6.43 -24.89 -18.42
N GLY A 574 6.84 -24.71 -19.69
CA GLY A 574 5.98 -24.83 -20.87
C GLY A 574 5.14 -23.62 -21.27
N GLU A 575 4.22 -23.14 -20.42
CA GLU A 575 3.14 -22.25 -20.86
C GLU A 575 2.90 -21.01 -19.98
N GLU A 576 3.35 -20.99 -18.72
CA GLU A 576 3.23 -19.83 -17.83
C GLU A 576 4.60 -19.30 -17.38
N ARG A 577 5.07 -18.21 -18.00
CA ARG A 577 6.23 -17.45 -17.51
C ARG A 577 5.82 -16.61 -16.29
N ARG A 578 5.99 -17.16 -15.09
CA ARG A 578 5.83 -16.44 -13.81
C ARG A 578 7.20 -16.06 -13.27
N PHE A 579 7.49 -14.77 -13.11
CA PHE A 579 8.76 -14.29 -12.55
C PHE A 579 8.60 -13.97 -11.05
N SER A 580 9.00 -14.89 -10.18
CA SER A 580 9.27 -14.64 -8.74
C SER A 580 10.77 -14.37 -8.53
N SER A 581 11.20 -13.91 -7.35
CA SER A 581 12.61 -13.66 -7.05
C SER A 581 13.14 -14.64 -6.00
N ALA A 582 14.03 -15.55 -6.41
CA ALA A 582 14.67 -16.53 -5.52
C ALA A 582 15.84 -15.94 -4.75
N ALA A 583 16.44 -14.85 -5.25
CA ALA A 583 17.40 -14.04 -4.50
C ALA A 583 17.34 -12.58 -4.92
N GLY A 584 17.54 -11.67 -3.99
CA GLY A 584 17.58 -10.24 -4.28
C GLY A 584 17.73 -9.36 -3.05
N LEU A 585 17.67 -8.04 -3.27
CA LEU A 585 17.80 -7.05 -2.20
C LEU A 585 16.86 -5.87 -2.35
N SER A 586 16.51 -5.31 -1.21
CA SER A 586 15.62 -4.17 -1.05
C SER A 586 16.27 -3.07 -0.24
N VAL A 587 16.21 -1.84 -0.76
CA VAL A 587 16.74 -0.64 -0.10
C VAL A 587 15.59 0.17 0.43
N HIS A 588 15.65 0.49 1.72
CA HIS A 588 14.65 1.30 2.39
C HIS A 588 15.00 2.77 2.22
N ASP A 589 14.25 3.48 1.38
CA ASP A 589 14.46 4.91 1.15
C ASP A 589 13.63 5.82 2.05
N ARG A 590 12.56 5.26 2.66
CA ARG A 590 11.62 5.96 3.54
C ARG A 590 11.11 5.03 4.65
N GLY A 591 10.36 5.62 5.59
CA GLY A 591 9.74 4.90 6.71
C GLY A 591 10.70 4.58 7.86
N ALA A 592 10.32 3.63 8.71
CA ALA A 592 11.05 3.30 9.94
C ALA A 592 12.45 2.70 9.69
N TYR A 593 12.63 2.01 8.56
CA TYR A 593 13.87 1.30 8.21
C TYR A 593 14.77 2.07 7.23
N THR A 594 14.52 3.37 7.01
CA THR A 594 15.29 4.21 6.08
C THR A 594 16.80 4.00 6.26
N ASN A 595 17.54 3.86 5.15
CA ASN A 595 18.98 3.57 5.06
C ASN A 595 19.41 2.11 5.34
N SER A 596 18.49 1.22 5.73
CA SER A 596 18.78 -0.23 5.79
C SER A 596 18.61 -0.90 4.44
N VAL A 597 19.36 -1.98 4.23
CA VAL A 597 19.26 -2.85 3.05
C VAL A 597 19.04 -4.28 3.50
N TRP A 598 18.00 -4.91 2.96
CA TRP A 598 17.65 -6.29 3.28
C TRP A 598 17.86 -7.12 2.04
N ALA A 599 18.69 -8.14 2.14
CA ALA A 599 18.93 -9.08 1.06
C ALA A 599 18.61 -10.51 1.50
N GLY A 600 18.29 -11.36 0.55
CA GLY A 600 18.01 -12.76 0.85
C GLY A 600 18.23 -13.70 -0.32
N PHE A 601 18.50 -14.95 0.01
CA PHE A 601 18.50 -16.11 -0.87
C PHE A 601 17.47 -17.12 -0.33
N GLY A 602 16.36 -17.30 -1.03
CA GLY A 602 15.33 -18.27 -0.68
C GLY A 602 15.59 -19.63 -1.32
N ILE A 603 16.84 -20.08 -1.46
CA ILE A 603 17.17 -21.38 -2.06
C ILE A 603 17.52 -22.35 -0.92
N ASP A 604 16.85 -23.50 -0.87
CA ASP A 604 17.00 -24.46 0.23
C ASP A 604 17.93 -25.62 -0.15
N GLY A 605 18.60 -26.18 0.85
CA GLY A 605 19.38 -27.42 0.73
C GLY A 605 20.62 -27.30 -0.16
N LEU A 606 21.05 -26.08 -0.46
CA LEU A 606 22.16 -25.80 -1.35
C LEU A 606 23.22 -24.94 -0.65
N ASP A 607 24.46 -25.41 -0.66
CA ASP A 607 25.61 -24.56 -0.34
C ASP A 607 25.81 -23.53 -1.47
N LEU A 608 25.49 -22.26 -1.20
CA LEU A 608 25.63 -21.17 -2.17
C LEU A 608 27.08 -20.98 -2.61
N LEU A 609 28.05 -21.28 -1.74
CA LEU A 609 29.48 -21.07 -2.00
C LEU A 609 30.04 -22.11 -2.99
N SER A 610 29.42 -23.29 -3.05
CA SER A 610 29.76 -24.36 -3.99
C SER A 610 29.43 -24.02 -5.46
N ARG A 611 28.56 -23.04 -5.70
CA ARG A 611 28.09 -22.63 -7.03
C ARG A 611 28.71 -21.26 -7.40
N PRO A 612 29.67 -21.19 -8.33
CA PRO A 612 30.38 -19.94 -8.64
C PRO A 612 29.46 -18.74 -8.89
N LYS A 613 28.41 -18.90 -9.71
CA LYS A 613 27.47 -17.81 -10.00
C LYS A 613 26.68 -17.32 -8.77
N LEU A 614 26.30 -18.21 -7.86
CA LEU A 614 25.58 -17.85 -6.63
C LEU A 614 26.52 -17.19 -5.62
N ARG A 615 27.74 -17.73 -5.48
CA ARG A 615 28.81 -17.14 -4.67
C ARG A 615 29.15 -15.73 -5.13
N ASP A 616 29.40 -15.55 -6.42
CA ASP A 616 29.76 -14.24 -7.00
C ASP A 616 28.59 -13.25 -6.84
N THR A 617 27.34 -13.73 -6.93
CA THR A 617 26.15 -12.93 -6.62
C THR A 617 26.11 -12.49 -5.16
N LEU A 618 26.41 -13.39 -4.21
CA LEU A 618 26.48 -13.06 -2.79
C LEU A 618 27.54 -11.98 -2.54
N VAL A 619 28.74 -12.12 -3.11
CA VAL A 619 29.81 -11.12 -3.04
C VAL A 619 29.31 -9.77 -3.55
N GLU A 620 28.67 -9.74 -4.71
CA GLU A 620 28.17 -8.48 -5.25
C GLU A 620 27.08 -7.85 -4.38
N MET A 621 26.19 -8.64 -3.77
CA MET A 621 25.17 -8.11 -2.85
C MET A 621 25.81 -7.49 -1.61
N VAL A 622 26.76 -8.16 -0.98
CA VAL A 622 27.42 -7.65 0.24
C VAL A 622 28.30 -6.44 -0.06
N GLU A 623 28.95 -6.41 -1.23
CA GLU A 623 29.68 -5.24 -1.70
C GLU A 623 28.74 -4.07 -1.96
N LEU A 624 27.55 -4.28 -2.53
CA LEU A 624 26.57 -3.22 -2.73
C LEU A 624 26.03 -2.68 -1.40
N ILE A 625 25.82 -3.56 -0.41
CA ILE A 625 25.46 -3.16 0.95
C ILE A 625 26.57 -2.28 1.55
N ALA A 626 27.84 -2.64 1.32
CA ALA A 626 29.02 -1.94 1.86
C ALA A 626 29.52 -0.74 1.03
N ALA A 627 29.17 -0.60 -0.25
CA ALA A 627 29.69 0.43 -1.16
C ALA A 627 29.29 1.86 -0.76
N GLY A 628 28.40 2.02 0.22
CA GLY A 628 27.93 3.31 0.71
C GLY A 628 26.93 3.97 -0.25
N VAL A 629 27.18 4.00 -1.55
CA VAL A 629 26.27 4.65 -2.51
C VAL A 629 25.26 3.68 -3.12
N THR A 630 23.97 4.00 -2.97
CA THR A 630 22.86 3.29 -3.63
C THR A 630 21.94 4.27 -4.33
N ARG A 631 21.03 3.76 -5.15
CA ARG A 631 20.07 4.55 -5.94
C ARG A 631 18.63 4.19 -5.62
N GLY A 632 17.72 5.11 -5.90
CA GLY A 632 16.28 4.92 -5.85
C GLY A 632 15.70 4.44 -7.18
N ARG A 633 14.40 4.67 -7.41
CA ARG A 633 13.80 4.45 -8.73
C ARG A 633 14.06 5.66 -9.61
N LEU A 634 14.38 5.39 -10.86
CA LEU A 634 14.33 6.40 -11.89
C LEU A 634 12.85 6.76 -12.13
N THR A 635 12.46 7.99 -11.84
CA THR A 635 11.05 8.43 -11.88
C THR A 635 10.91 9.67 -12.75
N PRO A 636 10.22 9.58 -13.89
CA PRO A 636 9.75 10.74 -14.63
C PRO A 636 8.75 11.52 -13.78
N THR A 637 8.94 12.82 -13.71
CA THR A 637 8.01 13.80 -13.12
C THR A 637 7.72 14.86 -14.15
N PHE A 638 6.48 15.33 -14.22
CA PHE A 638 6.07 16.31 -15.20
C PHE A 638 5.78 17.63 -14.49
N VAL A 639 6.43 18.71 -14.94
CA VAL A 639 6.29 20.04 -14.32
C VAL A 639 5.92 21.07 -15.37
N ALA A 640 4.97 21.93 -15.04
CA ALA A 640 4.62 23.07 -15.88
C ALA A 640 5.67 24.19 -15.72
N ARG A 641 6.22 24.67 -16.84
CA ARG A 641 7.09 25.86 -16.90
C ARG A 641 6.84 26.61 -18.20
N ASP A 642 6.71 27.93 -18.11
CA ASP A 642 6.57 28.82 -19.28
C ASP A 642 5.49 28.36 -20.28
N ASN A 643 4.31 27.98 -19.77
CA ASN A 643 3.17 27.45 -20.54
C ASN A 643 3.40 26.11 -21.27
N ASP A 644 4.49 25.39 -20.94
CA ASP A 644 4.78 24.06 -21.46
C ASP A 644 4.95 23.04 -20.33
N VAL A 645 4.95 21.75 -20.68
CA VAL A 645 5.21 20.67 -19.74
C VAL A 645 6.60 20.10 -19.99
N ILE A 646 7.42 20.12 -18.95
CA ILE A 646 8.78 19.57 -18.95
C ILE A 646 8.77 18.26 -18.19
N MET A 647 9.32 17.21 -18.81
CA MET A 647 9.65 15.98 -18.11
C MET A 647 11.00 16.14 -17.41
N GLU A 648 11.01 15.95 -16.10
CA GLU A 648 12.20 15.86 -15.28
C GLU A 648 12.37 14.43 -14.78
N LEU A 649 13.50 13.84 -15.12
CA LEU A 649 13.87 12.50 -14.71
C LEU A 649 14.58 12.58 -13.36
N ARG A 650 13.88 12.13 -12.32
CA ARG A 650 14.31 12.20 -10.93
C ARG A 650 14.93 10.87 -10.52
N LEU A 651 16.08 10.95 -9.87
CA LEU A 651 16.81 9.80 -9.36
C LEU A 651 17.28 10.11 -7.93
N PRO A 652 16.69 9.46 -6.91
CA PRO A 652 17.20 9.52 -5.56
C PRO A 652 18.55 8.82 -5.50
N MET A 653 19.55 9.46 -4.92
CA MET A 653 20.87 8.88 -4.69
C MET A 653 21.17 8.92 -3.20
N PHE A 654 21.47 7.76 -2.62
CA PHE A 654 21.77 7.61 -1.20
C PHE A 654 23.27 7.44 -1.05
N ASN A 655 23.91 8.29 -0.27
CA ASN A 655 25.26 8.04 0.22
C ASN A 655 25.16 7.66 1.69
N ARG A 656 25.42 6.39 1.97
CA ARG A 656 25.45 5.78 3.29
C ARG A 656 26.89 5.75 3.85
N GLY A 657 27.90 6.15 3.10
CA GLY A 657 29.29 6.21 3.57
C GLY A 657 29.59 7.42 4.45
N THR A 658 30.76 7.42 5.10
CA THR A 658 31.26 8.56 5.90
C THR A 658 31.86 9.70 5.09
N SER A 659 32.19 9.43 3.83
CA SER A 659 32.86 10.39 2.97
C SER A 659 31.92 10.85 1.86
N PRO A 660 32.06 12.10 1.38
CA PRO A 660 31.36 12.53 0.18
C PRO A 660 31.67 11.59 -0.97
N ALA A 661 30.68 11.33 -1.82
CA ALA A 661 30.85 10.47 -2.99
C ALA A 661 30.53 11.24 -4.27
N GLU A 662 31.46 11.25 -5.21
CA GLU A 662 31.24 11.82 -6.53
C GLU A 662 30.48 10.84 -7.41
N VAL A 663 29.42 11.33 -8.06
CA VAL A 663 28.63 10.54 -8.99
C VAL A 663 28.54 11.23 -10.35
N LYS A 664 28.75 10.47 -11.41
CA LYS A 664 28.53 10.85 -12.81
C LYS A 664 27.42 9.98 -13.38
N ILE A 665 26.33 10.58 -13.80
CA ILE A 665 25.16 9.89 -14.33
C ILE A 665 25.02 10.27 -15.80
N THR A 666 24.97 9.28 -16.69
CA THR A 666 24.72 9.47 -18.12
C THR A 666 23.32 8.98 -18.43
N SER A 667 22.43 9.88 -18.80
CA SER A 667 21.02 9.56 -19.03
C SER A 667 20.68 9.66 -20.51
N SER A 668 20.04 8.64 -21.06
CA SER A 668 19.50 8.66 -22.42
C SER A 668 17.98 8.62 -22.41
N LEU A 669 17.34 9.42 -23.25
CA LEU A 669 15.91 9.39 -23.53
C LEU A 669 15.69 9.02 -24.99
N THR A 670 15.06 7.88 -25.23
CA THR A 670 14.73 7.37 -26.57
C THR A 670 13.23 7.45 -26.80
N SER A 671 12.82 8.03 -27.93
CA SER A 671 11.43 8.07 -28.38
C SER A 671 11.39 8.01 -29.91
N GLY A 672 10.77 6.96 -30.47
CA GLY A 672 10.86 6.66 -31.90
C GLY A 672 12.31 6.42 -32.33
N ALA A 673 12.77 7.12 -33.39
CA ALA A 673 14.14 7.06 -33.89
C ALA A 673 15.11 8.05 -33.21
N HIS A 674 14.61 8.90 -32.30
CA HIS A 674 15.40 9.95 -31.66
C HIS A 674 15.88 9.52 -30.28
N THR A 675 17.16 9.75 -30.00
CA THR A 675 17.76 9.54 -28.68
C THR A 675 18.52 10.79 -28.25
N SER A 676 18.16 11.37 -27.11
CA SER A 676 18.87 12.47 -26.47
C SER A 676 19.72 11.93 -25.31
N THR A 677 20.93 12.45 -25.11
CA THR A 677 21.82 12.03 -24.01
C THR A 677 22.25 13.21 -23.16
N PHE A 678 22.28 13.02 -21.85
CA PHE A 678 22.60 14.02 -20.83
C PHE A 678 23.64 13.46 -19.86
N THR A 679 24.46 14.33 -19.29
CA THR A 679 25.41 13.94 -18.23
C THR A 679 25.25 14.86 -17.04
N THR A 680 24.95 14.28 -15.89
CA THR A 680 24.84 14.98 -14.60
C THR A 680 26.00 14.55 -13.70
N ARG A 681 26.63 15.52 -13.02
CA ARG A 681 27.63 15.26 -11.98
C ARG A 681 27.14 15.85 -10.67
N ALA A 682 27.31 15.11 -9.57
CA ALA A 682 26.90 15.55 -8.25
C ALA A 682 27.81 14.98 -7.16
N THR A 683 28.02 15.76 -6.10
CA THR A 683 28.67 15.32 -4.86
C THR A 683 27.59 14.94 -3.86
N LEU A 684 27.53 13.66 -3.50
CA LEU A 684 26.59 13.16 -2.49
C LEU A 684 27.19 13.33 -1.09
N LYS A 685 26.49 14.07 -0.23
CA LYS A 685 26.92 14.26 1.18
C LYS A 685 26.89 12.91 1.93
N PRO A 686 27.82 12.68 2.87
CA PRO A 686 27.75 11.53 3.77
C PRO A 686 26.38 11.42 4.43
N TYR A 687 25.90 10.19 4.57
CA TYR A 687 24.63 9.85 5.23
C TYR A 687 23.38 10.56 4.69
N ALA A 688 23.41 11.04 3.45
CA ALA A 688 22.32 11.80 2.88
C ALA A 688 21.66 11.07 1.70
N CYS A 689 20.37 11.32 1.52
CA CYS A 689 19.69 11.13 0.24
C CYS A 689 19.68 12.46 -0.53
N THR A 690 20.13 12.43 -1.78
CA THR A 690 20.08 13.58 -2.70
C THR A 690 19.18 13.22 -3.87
N GLU A 691 18.10 13.96 -4.05
CA GLU A 691 17.22 13.82 -5.21
C GLU A 691 17.83 14.57 -6.40
N LEU A 692 18.27 13.86 -7.44
CA LEU A 692 18.90 14.45 -8.61
C LEU A 692 17.91 14.55 -9.78
N THR A 693 17.90 15.69 -10.47
CA THR A 693 17.35 15.76 -11.84
C THR A 693 18.45 15.36 -12.81
N VAL A 694 18.35 14.17 -13.38
CA VAL A 694 19.38 13.60 -14.26
C VAL A 694 19.12 13.91 -15.74
N LEU A 695 17.88 14.30 -16.07
CA LEU A 695 17.48 14.77 -17.38
C LEU A 695 16.30 15.73 -17.24
N SER A 696 16.26 16.78 -18.06
CA SER A 696 15.13 17.70 -18.18
C SER A 696 14.86 17.98 -19.66
N GLN A 697 13.65 17.67 -20.14
CA GLN A 697 13.30 17.74 -21.56
C GLN A 697 11.84 18.19 -21.74
N PRO A 698 11.55 19.20 -22.57
CA PRO A 698 10.16 19.58 -22.90
C PRO A 698 9.41 18.45 -23.60
N THR A 699 8.19 18.17 -23.17
CA THR A 699 7.39 17.01 -23.64
C THR A 699 6.92 17.14 -25.09
N HIS A 700 6.94 18.33 -25.68
CA HIS A 700 6.66 18.51 -27.11
C HIS A 700 7.81 18.07 -28.03
N THR A 701 9.01 17.82 -27.47
CA THR A 701 10.20 17.43 -28.26
C THR A 701 10.35 15.92 -28.45
N PHE A 702 9.50 15.11 -27.83
CA PHE A 702 9.49 13.65 -27.94
C PHE A 702 8.06 13.10 -27.73
N ASN A 703 7.82 11.83 -28.04
CA ASN A 703 6.53 11.23 -27.73
C ASN A 703 6.48 10.80 -26.25
N TRP A 704 5.87 11.62 -25.40
CA TRP A 704 5.72 11.34 -23.97
C TRP A 704 4.87 10.11 -23.66
N GLN A 705 4.01 9.67 -24.58
CA GLN A 705 3.20 8.47 -24.45
C GLN A 705 3.99 7.20 -24.79
N ARG A 706 5.14 7.36 -25.45
CA ARG A 706 6.02 6.28 -25.88
C ARG A 706 7.49 6.67 -25.79
N PHE A 707 8.10 6.36 -24.65
CA PHE A 707 9.53 6.61 -24.43
C PHE A 707 10.18 5.52 -23.59
N GLN A 708 11.51 5.42 -23.74
CA GLN A 708 12.38 4.68 -22.86
C GLN A 708 13.50 5.61 -22.40
N ALA A 709 13.60 5.78 -21.09
CA ALA A 709 14.70 6.46 -20.45
C ALA A 709 15.59 5.46 -19.73
N GLN A 710 16.88 5.71 -19.78
CA GLN A 710 17.91 4.93 -19.12
C GLN A 710 18.91 5.90 -18.47
N SER A 711 19.45 5.56 -17.31
CA SER A 711 20.52 6.30 -16.67
C SER A 711 21.59 5.36 -16.17
N ASP A 712 22.82 5.57 -16.64
CA ASP A 712 24.01 4.85 -16.25
C ASP A 712 24.79 5.65 -15.21
N ILE A 713 24.89 5.11 -14.01
CA ILE A 713 25.46 5.75 -12.82
C ILE A 713 26.89 5.27 -12.64
N ARG A 714 27.85 6.19 -12.58
CA ARG A 714 29.25 5.89 -12.26
C ARG A 714 29.63 6.63 -10.99
N THR A 715 30.28 5.96 -10.06
CA THR A 715 30.84 6.57 -8.86
C THR A 715 32.25 6.04 -8.68
N ASP A 716 33.10 6.81 -7.99
CA ASP A 716 34.47 6.37 -7.68
C ASP A 716 34.49 5.17 -6.70
N ALA A 717 33.34 4.83 -6.10
CA ALA A 717 33.16 3.76 -5.11
C ALA A 717 32.32 2.56 -5.61
N MET A 718 31.77 2.58 -6.82
CA MET A 718 30.93 1.49 -7.37
C MET A 718 31.77 0.51 -8.19
N MET A 719 32.01 -0.68 -7.65
CA MET A 719 32.90 -1.70 -8.23
C MET A 719 32.28 -2.56 -9.36
N THR A 720 30.95 -2.68 -9.49
CA THR A 720 30.34 -3.57 -10.50
C THR A 720 29.68 -2.83 -11.68
N GLU A 721 29.89 -3.34 -12.90
CA GLU A 721 29.48 -2.70 -14.16
C GLU A 721 27.98 -2.88 -14.50
N GLY A 722 27.40 -4.05 -14.21
CA GLY A 722 26.06 -4.44 -14.70
C GLY A 722 24.86 -3.74 -14.06
N ARG A 723 25.05 -2.97 -12.98
CA ARG A 723 23.95 -2.46 -12.13
C ARG A 723 23.99 -0.94 -11.90
N ARG A 724 24.81 -0.28 -12.71
CA ARG A 724 24.88 1.18 -12.90
C ARG A 724 23.63 1.72 -13.58
N THR A 725 22.91 0.87 -14.30
CA THR A 725 21.83 1.25 -15.19
C THR A 725 20.47 1.17 -14.49
N VAL A 726 19.70 2.25 -14.58
CA VAL A 726 18.28 2.29 -14.20
C VAL A 726 17.43 2.76 -15.36
N SER A 727 16.19 2.28 -15.45
CA SER A 727 15.30 2.63 -16.55
C SER A 727 13.92 3.04 -16.09
N ALA A 728 13.29 3.88 -16.91
CA ALA A 728 11.90 4.27 -16.81
C ALA A 728 11.33 4.32 -18.22
N ALA A 729 10.21 3.66 -18.46
CA ALA A 729 9.59 3.58 -19.76
C ALA A 729 8.08 3.70 -19.64
N LEU A 730 7.46 4.23 -20.68
CA LEU A 730 6.02 4.24 -20.85
C LEU A 730 5.74 3.95 -22.32
N ASP A 731 4.81 3.03 -22.55
CA ASP A 731 4.18 2.83 -23.84
C ASP A 731 2.68 2.63 -23.57
N THR A 732 1.91 3.70 -23.71
CA THR A 732 0.48 3.67 -23.38
C THR A 732 -0.31 2.73 -24.29
N THR A 733 0.16 2.50 -25.53
CA THR A 733 -0.48 1.59 -26.48
C THR A 733 -0.19 0.12 -26.11
N ASP A 734 1.04 -0.19 -25.69
CA ASP A 734 1.38 -1.51 -25.16
C ASP A 734 0.64 -1.80 -23.84
N ALA A 735 0.55 -0.80 -22.95
CA ALA A 735 -0.22 -0.90 -21.72
C ALA A 735 -1.71 -1.18 -22.01
N LEU A 736 -2.31 -0.47 -22.98
CA LEU A 736 -3.69 -0.67 -23.41
C LEU A 736 -3.91 -2.11 -23.89
N ARG A 737 -3.01 -2.62 -24.73
CA ARG A 737 -3.05 -4.00 -25.23
C ARG A 737 -2.95 -5.02 -24.10
N ARG A 738 -1.93 -4.92 -23.24
CA ARG A 738 -1.68 -5.88 -22.15
C ARG A 738 -2.83 -5.97 -21.17
N ILE A 739 -3.36 -4.81 -20.75
CA ILE A 739 -4.46 -4.75 -19.79
C ILE A 739 -5.75 -5.24 -20.46
N GLY A 740 -5.99 -4.88 -21.74
CA GLY A 740 -7.11 -5.40 -22.51
C GLY A 740 -7.08 -6.91 -22.69
N ASP A 741 -5.93 -7.48 -23.02
CA ASP A 741 -5.74 -8.93 -23.16
C ASP A 741 -6.03 -9.65 -21.83
N PHE A 742 -5.60 -9.06 -20.72
CA PHE A 742 -5.96 -9.54 -19.39
C PHE A 742 -7.49 -9.55 -19.17
N PHE A 743 -8.20 -8.45 -19.44
CA PHE A 743 -9.66 -8.41 -19.29
C PHE A 743 -10.39 -9.43 -20.19
N VAL A 744 -9.90 -9.64 -21.42
CA VAL A 744 -10.44 -10.66 -22.33
C VAL A 744 -10.29 -12.06 -21.74
N ASP A 745 -9.12 -12.39 -21.18
CA ASP A 745 -8.88 -13.70 -20.55
C ASP A 745 -9.76 -13.89 -19.31
N GLN A 746 -9.93 -12.86 -18.47
CA GLN A 746 -10.75 -12.96 -17.26
C GLN A 746 -12.24 -13.15 -17.58
N GLY A 747 -12.75 -12.52 -18.64
CA GLY A 747 -14.14 -12.66 -19.07
C GLY A 747 -14.42 -13.88 -19.96
N LYS A 748 -13.43 -14.75 -20.20
CA LYS A 748 -13.56 -15.82 -21.20
C LYS A 748 -14.63 -16.85 -20.87
N ASP A 749 -14.89 -17.11 -19.59
CA ASP A 749 -15.80 -18.17 -19.15
C ASP A 749 -17.25 -17.64 -19.09
N ASP A 750 -17.55 -16.74 -18.15
CA ASP A 750 -18.92 -16.26 -17.88
C ASP A 750 -19.21 -14.84 -18.40
N GLY A 751 -18.21 -14.17 -19.00
CA GLY A 751 -18.32 -12.79 -19.48
C GLY A 751 -18.11 -11.72 -18.41
N LYS A 752 -17.87 -12.09 -17.15
CA LYS A 752 -17.55 -11.17 -16.05
C LYS A 752 -16.04 -11.16 -15.83
N PHE A 753 -15.47 -10.00 -15.56
CA PHE A 753 -14.03 -9.86 -15.37
C PHE A 753 -13.64 -10.10 -13.92
N SER A 754 -14.37 -9.49 -12.99
CA SER A 754 -14.02 -9.54 -11.55
C SER A 754 -14.70 -10.66 -10.77
N ALA A 755 -15.54 -11.47 -11.44
CA ALA A 755 -16.40 -12.55 -10.92
C ALA A 755 -17.35 -12.16 -9.77
N LYS A 756 -16.82 -11.66 -8.65
CA LYS A 756 -17.53 -11.35 -7.39
C LYS A 756 -18.00 -9.91 -7.25
N TRP A 757 -17.43 -8.94 -7.98
CA TRP A 757 -17.74 -7.51 -7.82
C TRP A 757 -18.08 -6.83 -9.15
N TYR A 758 -18.80 -7.55 -10.02
CA TYR A 758 -18.88 -7.27 -11.44
C TYR A 758 -19.62 -5.98 -11.84
N PHE A 759 -20.17 -5.18 -10.93
CA PHE A 759 -20.65 -3.85 -11.30
C PHE A 759 -19.52 -2.96 -11.84
N VAL A 760 -18.29 -3.08 -11.32
CA VAL A 760 -17.14 -2.28 -11.79
C VAL A 760 -16.67 -2.65 -13.18
N ASP A 761 -17.01 -3.87 -13.64
CA ASP A 761 -16.64 -4.40 -14.95
C ASP A 761 -17.18 -3.53 -16.10
N ASN A 762 -18.22 -2.72 -15.84
CA ASN A 762 -18.73 -1.74 -16.81
C ASN A 762 -17.62 -0.83 -17.37
N ARG A 763 -16.63 -0.46 -16.55
CA ARG A 763 -15.49 0.37 -16.97
C ARG A 763 -14.45 -0.44 -17.73
N GLY A 764 -14.23 -1.69 -17.33
CA GLY A 764 -13.45 -2.66 -18.10
C GLY A 764 -14.00 -2.84 -19.52
N ALA A 765 -15.31 -3.05 -19.64
CA ALA A 765 -16.00 -3.25 -20.91
C ALA A 765 -15.91 -2.00 -21.81
N ARG A 766 -16.11 -0.80 -21.26
CA ARG A 766 -15.93 0.44 -22.03
C ARG A 766 -14.47 0.70 -22.41
N GLY A 767 -13.52 0.34 -21.56
CA GLY A 767 -12.09 0.35 -21.89
C GLY A 767 -11.76 -0.60 -23.05
N LEU A 768 -12.38 -1.78 -23.09
CA LEU A 768 -12.26 -2.73 -24.20
C LEU A 768 -12.83 -2.19 -25.52
N LEU A 769 -13.95 -1.45 -25.48
CA LEU A 769 -14.46 -0.76 -26.67
C LEU A 769 -13.47 0.30 -27.19
N GLY A 770 -12.86 1.06 -26.28
CA GLY A 770 -11.77 1.99 -26.62
C GLY A 770 -10.55 1.28 -27.20
N ALA A 771 -10.17 0.12 -26.64
CA ALA A 771 -9.09 -0.71 -27.14
C ALA A 771 -9.39 -1.27 -28.53
N TYR A 772 -10.61 -1.73 -28.79
CA TYR A 772 -11.06 -2.14 -30.14
C TYR A 772 -10.89 -1.00 -31.15
N GLU A 773 -11.34 0.20 -30.82
CA GLU A 773 -11.26 1.37 -31.70
C GLU A 773 -9.82 1.85 -32.00
N ILE A 774 -8.89 1.58 -31.09
CA ILE A 774 -7.48 1.99 -31.23
C ILE A 774 -6.65 0.89 -31.87
N LEU A 775 -6.83 -0.36 -31.43
CA LEU A 775 -5.98 -1.50 -31.79
C LEU A 775 -6.55 -2.31 -32.96
N GLY A 776 -7.84 -2.19 -33.27
CA GLY A 776 -8.51 -2.86 -34.39
C GLY A 776 -8.71 -4.37 -34.21
N ASP A 777 -8.52 -4.90 -33.00
CA ASP A 777 -8.63 -6.33 -32.71
C ASP A 777 -10.05 -6.65 -32.18
N GLU A 778 -10.78 -7.45 -32.96
CA GLU A 778 -12.19 -7.79 -32.75
C GLU A 778 -12.43 -8.48 -31.39
N LYS A 779 -11.43 -9.17 -30.83
CA LYS A 779 -11.58 -9.87 -29.53
C LYS A 779 -12.01 -8.93 -28.40
N TYR A 780 -11.58 -7.67 -28.42
CA TYR A 780 -11.94 -6.69 -27.39
C TYR A 780 -13.42 -6.30 -27.49
N LEU A 781 -13.92 -6.10 -28.72
CA LEU A 781 -15.34 -5.85 -28.96
C LEU A 781 -16.18 -7.05 -28.52
N GLN A 782 -15.78 -8.27 -28.91
CA GLN A 782 -16.52 -9.47 -28.57
C GLN A 782 -16.58 -9.73 -27.06
N ALA A 783 -15.49 -9.47 -26.32
CA ALA A 783 -15.47 -9.56 -24.86
C ALA A 783 -16.42 -8.53 -24.22
N ALA A 784 -16.43 -7.27 -24.70
CA ALA A 784 -17.34 -6.25 -24.20
C ALA A 784 -18.82 -6.57 -24.49
N LEU A 785 -19.14 -7.08 -25.68
CA LEU A 785 -20.50 -7.53 -26.03
C LEU A 785 -20.92 -8.75 -25.18
N LYS A 786 -20.00 -9.71 -24.94
CA LYS A 786 -20.26 -10.86 -24.07
C LYS A 786 -20.62 -10.42 -22.66
N TRP A 787 -19.84 -9.50 -22.09
CA TRP A 787 -20.15 -8.89 -20.80
C TRP A 787 -21.56 -8.28 -20.80
N GLY A 788 -21.90 -7.47 -21.81
CA GLY A 788 -23.22 -6.86 -21.93
C GLY A 788 -24.36 -7.88 -21.95
N ARG A 789 -24.23 -8.96 -22.73
CA ARG A 789 -25.22 -10.05 -22.78
C ARG A 789 -25.41 -10.70 -21.41
N THR A 790 -24.32 -11.00 -20.71
CA THR A 790 -24.37 -11.57 -19.36
C THR A 790 -25.11 -10.64 -18.40
N ILE A 791 -24.75 -9.36 -18.35
CA ILE A 791 -25.38 -8.39 -17.43
C ILE A 791 -26.88 -8.21 -17.73
N VAL A 792 -27.26 -8.16 -19.00
CA VAL A 792 -28.68 -8.02 -19.38
C VAL A 792 -29.48 -9.28 -19.05
N SER A 793 -28.89 -10.47 -19.21
CA SER A 793 -29.54 -11.73 -18.82
C SER A 793 -29.79 -11.84 -17.32
N GLU A 794 -29.03 -11.11 -16.52
CA GLU A 794 -29.14 -11.06 -15.06
C GLU A 794 -29.93 -9.85 -14.55
N GLN A 795 -30.39 -8.96 -15.42
CA GLN A 795 -31.18 -7.79 -15.01
C GLN A 795 -32.48 -8.24 -14.33
N ARG A 796 -32.86 -7.55 -13.26
CA ARG A 796 -34.09 -7.82 -12.52
C ARG A 796 -35.34 -7.46 -13.33
N GLU A 797 -36.46 -8.07 -12.98
CA GLU A 797 -37.76 -7.80 -13.60
C GLU A 797 -38.20 -6.34 -13.45
N ASP A 798 -37.85 -5.70 -12.33
CA ASP A 798 -38.11 -4.28 -12.07
C ASP A 798 -37.17 -3.32 -12.82
N GLY A 799 -36.21 -3.84 -13.60
CA GLY A 799 -35.25 -3.07 -14.39
C GLY A 799 -33.94 -2.76 -13.67
N GLY A 800 -33.82 -3.08 -12.38
CA GLY A 800 -32.57 -2.91 -11.63
C GLY A 800 -31.46 -3.86 -12.11
N TYR A 801 -30.22 -3.39 -12.18
CA TYR A 801 -29.07 -4.24 -12.50
C TYR A 801 -28.51 -4.93 -11.24
N ARG A 802 -28.16 -6.20 -11.38
CA ARG A 802 -27.39 -6.92 -10.35
C ARG A 802 -25.95 -6.45 -10.36
N MET A 803 -25.38 -6.26 -9.18
CA MET A 803 -24.09 -5.58 -8.99
C MET A 803 -22.94 -6.57 -8.72
N GLY A 804 -23.26 -7.86 -8.61
CA GLY A 804 -22.37 -8.92 -8.10
C GLY A 804 -22.28 -9.00 -6.59
N TYR A 805 -22.98 -8.12 -5.88
CA TYR A 805 -23.07 -8.13 -4.43
C TYR A 805 -24.47 -7.72 -3.96
N GLY A 806 -24.76 -7.89 -2.68
CA GLY A 806 -26.04 -7.50 -2.08
C GLY A 806 -27.14 -8.57 -2.15
N ILE A 807 -26.89 -9.72 -2.78
CA ILE A 807 -27.77 -10.91 -2.72
C ILE A 807 -27.41 -11.72 -1.47
N THR A 808 -28.38 -11.91 -0.59
CA THR A 808 -28.23 -12.60 0.69
C THR A 808 -29.44 -13.50 0.97
N SER A 809 -29.38 -14.31 2.03
CA SER A 809 -30.56 -15.06 2.51
C SER A 809 -31.72 -14.16 2.96
N LYS A 810 -31.45 -12.87 3.27
CA LYS A 810 -32.48 -11.88 3.60
C LYS A 810 -33.13 -11.24 2.37
N GLY A 811 -32.62 -11.52 1.17
CA GLY A 811 -33.06 -10.92 -0.08
C GLY A 811 -31.94 -10.16 -0.80
N GLU A 812 -32.33 -9.40 -1.82
CA GLU A 812 -31.44 -8.74 -2.77
C GLU A 812 -31.48 -7.22 -2.60
N SER A 813 -30.32 -6.60 -2.34
CA SER A 813 -30.13 -5.16 -2.52
C SER A 813 -29.86 -4.85 -4.00
N CYS A 814 -30.40 -3.73 -4.48
CA CYS A 814 -30.18 -3.24 -5.84
C CYS A 814 -30.13 -1.72 -5.79
N TYR A 815 -28.96 -1.14 -6.04
CA TYR A 815 -28.73 0.29 -5.90
C TYR A 815 -28.86 1.01 -7.24
N VAL A 816 -29.58 2.13 -7.24
CA VAL A 816 -29.73 3.00 -8.41
C VAL A 816 -28.36 3.57 -8.83
N ALA A 817 -27.50 3.90 -7.87
CA ALA A 817 -26.16 4.44 -8.17
C ALA A 817 -25.32 3.47 -9.02
N ASP A 818 -25.11 2.24 -8.54
CA ASP A 818 -24.28 1.25 -9.22
C ASP A 818 -24.91 0.76 -10.52
N GLY A 819 -26.24 0.60 -10.54
CA GLY A 819 -26.99 0.31 -11.76
C GLY A 819 -26.80 1.41 -12.82
N GLY A 820 -26.67 2.66 -12.39
CA GLY A 820 -26.39 3.81 -13.25
C GLY A 820 -25.06 3.67 -13.96
N GLU A 821 -24.02 3.26 -13.25
CA GLU A 821 -22.69 3.04 -13.83
C GLU A 821 -22.70 1.88 -14.84
N ILE A 822 -23.42 0.80 -14.54
CA ILE A 822 -23.65 -0.32 -15.48
C ILE A 822 -24.38 0.19 -16.73
N ALA A 823 -25.43 1.00 -16.56
CA ALA A 823 -26.24 1.53 -17.64
C ALA A 823 -25.44 2.40 -18.62
N VAL A 824 -24.39 3.12 -18.18
CA VAL A 824 -23.50 3.86 -19.08
C VAL A 824 -22.81 2.91 -20.07
N ALA A 825 -22.35 1.75 -19.60
CA ALA A 825 -21.70 0.77 -20.46
C ALA A 825 -22.70 0.10 -21.40
N ILE A 826 -23.90 -0.25 -20.93
CA ILE A 826 -24.98 -0.78 -21.80
C ILE A 826 -25.33 0.24 -22.89
N ALA A 827 -25.50 1.52 -22.53
CA ALA A 827 -25.75 2.60 -23.51
C ALA A 827 -24.61 2.70 -24.54
N ARG A 828 -23.35 2.53 -24.11
CA ARG A 828 -22.23 2.53 -25.06
C ARG A 828 -22.29 1.31 -25.98
N LEU A 829 -22.62 0.12 -25.47
CA LEU A 829 -22.75 -1.11 -26.27
C LEU A 829 -23.85 -1.02 -27.34
N VAL A 830 -24.94 -0.28 -27.10
CA VAL A 830 -25.97 0.02 -28.13
C VAL A 830 -25.35 0.62 -29.40
N SER A 831 -24.27 1.40 -29.27
CA SER A 831 -23.58 2.02 -30.42
C SER A 831 -22.71 1.04 -31.22
N TYR A 832 -22.40 -0.13 -30.67
CA TYR A 832 -21.54 -1.16 -31.30
C TYR A 832 -22.32 -2.40 -31.73
N ALA A 833 -23.40 -2.73 -31.02
CA ALA A 833 -24.30 -3.83 -31.36
C ALA A 833 -25.12 -3.54 -32.64
N LYS A 834 -25.65 -4.59 -33.26
CA LYS A 834 -26.50 -4.50 -34.47
C LYS A 834 -27.72 -5.42 -34.33
N GLY A 835 -28.80 -5.09 -35.03
CA GLY A 835 -30.01 -5.92 -35.10
C GLY A 835 -30.61 -6.23 -33.72
N ASP A 836 -30.94 -7.49 -33.49
CA ASP A 836 -31.59 -7.94 -32.25
C ASP A 836 -30.76 -7.67 -31.00
N GLU A 837 -29.43 -7.70 -31.09
CA GLU A 837 -28.55 -7.40 -29.95
C GLU A 837 -28.58 -5.91 -29.59
N GLN A 838 -28.65 -5.02 -30.58
CA GLN A 838 -28.82 -3.58 -30.33
C GLN A 838 -30.15 -3.30 -29.63
N LYS A 839 -31.22 -3.97 -30.10
CA LYS A 839 -32.54 -3.87 -29.48
C LYS A 839 -32.53 -4.40 -28.05
N LEU A 840 -31.91 -5.55 -27.80
CA LEU A 840 -31.76 -6.14 -26.47
C LEU A 840 -31.13 -5.16 -25.47
N PHE A 841 -30.02 -4.51 -25.86
CA PHE A 841 -29.35 -3.53 -25.01
C PHE A 841 -30.17 -2.26 -24.80
N MET A 842 -30.86 -1.78 -25.85
CA MET A 842 -31.71 -0.60 -25.75
C MET A 842 -32.93 -0.84 -24.83
N ASP A 843 -33.57 -2.01 -24.94
CA ASP A 843 -34.71 -2.38 -24.09
C ASP A 843 -34.28 -2.56 -22.63
N SER A 844 -33.11 -3.17 -22.37
CA SER A 844 -32.51 -3.24 -21.04
C SER A 844 -32.26 -1.86 -20.43
N LEU A 845 -31.69 -0.94 -21.22
CA LEU A 845 -31.44 0.43 -20.79
C LEU A 845 -32.73 1.17 -20.47
N ARG A 846 -33.77 1.02 -21.29
CA ARG A 846 -35.10 1.62 -21.05
C ARG A 846 -35.70 1.13 -19.73
N ARG A 847 -35.63 -0.18 -19.45
CA ARG A 847 -36.09 -0.75 -18.16
C ARG A 847 -35.33 -0.15 -16.98
N TYR A 848 -34.01 0.01 -17.11
CA TYR A 848 -33.21 0.63 -16.06
C TYR A 848 -33.57 2.11 -15.83
N MET A 849 -33.83 2.89 -16.89
CA MET A 849 -34.26 4.28 -16.73
C MET A 849 -35.61 4.37 -15.99
N ALA A 850 -36.55 3.46 -16.29
CA ALA A 850 -37.80 3.35 -15.53
C ALA A 850 -37.57 2.95 -14.06
N TYR A 851 -36.69 1.98 -13.79
CA TYR A 851 -36.28 1.61 -12.42
C TYR A 851 -35.70 2.80 -11.66
N ARG A 852 -34.79 3.55 -12.30
CA ARG A 852 -34.18 4.73 -11.73
C ARG A 852 -35.23 5.79 -11.37
N ASP A 853 -36.15 6.07 -12.28
CA ASP A 853 -37.18 7.10 -12.06
C ASP A 853 -38.27 6.66 -11.07
N SER A 854 -38.45 5.36 -10.82
CA SER A 854 -39.35 4.91 -9.74
C SER A 854 -38.87 5.32 -8.35
N PHE A 855 -37.61 5.73 -8.20
CA PHE A 855 -37.04 6.26 -6.96
C PHE A 855 -37.02 7.80 -6.91
N ARG A 856 -37.64 8.49 -7.87
CA ARG A 856 -37.66 9.95 -7.91
C ARG A 856 -38.56 10.54 -6.82
N CYS A 857 -38.03 11.48 -6.05
CA CYS A 857 -38.74 12.23 -5.02
C CYS A 857 -39.36 13.51 -5.57
N GLU A 858 -40.35 14.07 -4.86
CA GLU A 858 -41.01 15.34 -5.20
C GLU A 858 -40.03 16.51 -5.40
N GLY A 859 -38.95 16.56 -4.61
CA GLY A 859 -37.88 17.56 -4.72
C GLY A 859 -36.89 17.34 -5.88
N GLY A 860 -37.17 16.41 -6.79
CA GLY A 860 -36.34 16.09 -7.96
C GLY A 860 -35.18 15.12 -7.71
N GLY A 861 -34.76 14.94 -6.45
CA GLY A 861 -33.72 13.99 -6.07
C GLY A 861 -34.14 12.53 -6.31
N ILE A 862 -33.17 11.63 -6.48
CA ILE A 862 -33.42 10.20 -6.73
C ILE A 862 -32.89 9.34 -5.59
N GLY A 863 -33.72 8.40 -5.17
CA GLY A 863 -33.48 7.52 -4.06
C GLY A 863 -32.41 6.46 -4.24
N VAL A 864 -31.92 5.90 -3.13
CA VAL A 864 -30.82 4.93 -3.12
C VAL A 864 -31.14 3.62 -3.85
N GLY A 865 -32.37 3.10 -3.67
CA GLY A 865 -32.79 1.82 -4.25
C GLY A 865 -33.29 0.82 -3.20
N TRP A 866 -33.27 -0.46 -3.55
CA TRP A 866 -33.54 -1.56 -2.62
C TRP A 866 -32.34 -1.82 -1.71
N CYS A 867 -32.50 -1.67 -0.40
CA CYS A 867 -31.39 -1.69 0.55
C CYS A 867 -31.65 -2.64 1.72
N LEU A 868 -30.62 -3.39 2.12
CA LEU A 868 -30.54 -4.09 3.43
C LEU A 868 -29.95 -3.21 4.55
N HIS A 869 -29.73 -1.93 4.26
CA HIS A 869 -29.26 -0.93 5.20
C HIS A 869 -30.07 0.35 5.00
N ASP A 870 -30.49 0.99 6.09
CA ASP A 870 -31.23 2.24 6.05
C ASP A 870 -30.27 3.41 5.83
N TYR A 871 -30.05 3.73 4.56
CA TYR A 871 -29.28 4.89 4.14
C TYR A 871 -30.02 6.22 4.34
N GLY A 872 -31.27 6.21 4.82
CA GLY A 872 -31.99 7.40 5.28
C GLY A 872 -31.60 7.86 6.69
N GLN A 873 -30.86 7.03 7.43
CA GLN A 873 -30.43 7.33 8.80
C GLN A 873 -28.91 7.54 8.92
N ARG A 874 -28.51 8.30 9.93
CA ARG A 874 -27.10 8.50 10.32
C ARG A 874 -27.02 8.39 11.86
N PRO A 875 -26.34 7.37 12.42
CA PRO A 875 -25.59 6.31 11.76
C PRO A 875 -26.48 5.36 10.94
N ILE A 876 -25.88 4.67 9.95
CA ILE A 876 -26.60 3.73 9.08
C ILE A 876 -27.05 2.52 9.89
N VAL A 877 -28.32 2.15 9.77
CA VAL A 877 -28.95 1.03 10.47
C VAL A 877 -29.07 -0.18 9.54
N LYS A 878 -28.95 -1.40 10.05
CA LYS A 878 -29.18 -2.62 9.27
C LYS A 878 -30.68 -2.94 9.22
N LEU A 879 -31.14 -3.46 8.09
CA LEU A 879 -32.52 -3.87 7.87
C LEU A 879 -32.61 -5.40 7.76
N ASP A 880 -33.76 -5.96 8.17
CA ASP A 880 -34.00 -7.40 8.09
C ASP A 880 -34.57 -7.85 6.74
N VAL A 881 -35.14 -6.92 5.98
CA VAL A 881 -35.63 -7.15 4.61
C VAL A 881 -35.21 -6.02 3.69
N PRO A 882 -34.97 -6.28 2.38
CA PRO A 882 -34.72 -5.24 1.41
C PRO A 882 -35.86 -4.24 1.40
N THR A 883 -35.54 -2.98 1.68
CA THR A 883 -36.51 -1.89 1.76
C THR A 883 -36.15 -0.82 0.75
N GLN A 884 -37.15 -0.20 0.12
CA GLN A 884 -36.92 0.95 -0.74
C GLN A 884 -36.49 2.15 0.11
N ILE A 885 -35.28 2.65 -0.14
CA ILE A 885 -34.75 3.83 0.53
C ILE A 885 -34.66 4.96 -0.50
N TYR A 886 -35.36 6.05 -0.20
CA TYR A 886 -35.37 7.25 -1.03
C TYR A 886 -34.24 8.20 -0.57
N ALA A 887 -34.45 9.05 0.44
CA ALA A 887 -33.39 9.85 1.09
C ALA A 887 -32.29 10.47 0.17
N PRO A 888 -32.65 11.15 -0.93
CA PRO A 888 -31.68 11.61 -1.93
C PRO A 888 -30.70 12.67 -1.39
N GLU A 889 -31.13 13.55 -0.48
CA GLU A 889 -30.30 14.63 0.07
C GLU A 889 -29.13 14.11 0.92
N LEU A 890 -29.31 12.95 1.56
CA LEU A 890 -28.27 12.28 2.34
C LEU A 890 -27.33 11.43 1.46
N ASN A 891 -27.74 11.15 0.22
CA ASN A 891 -27.14 10.15 -0.66
C ASN A 891 -27.01 10.68 -2.11
N THR A 892 -26.39 11.86 -2.25
CA THR A 892 -26.21 12.53 -3.56
C THR A 892 -25.43 11.70 -4.59
N TYR A 893 -24.75 10.62 -4.16
CA TYR A 893 -24.09 9.68 -5.03
C TYR A 893 -25.05 8.95 -5.98
N THR A 894 -26.34 8.85 -5.67
CA THR A 894 -27.31 8.25 -6.59
C THR A 894 -27.35 8.95 -7.94
N ILE A 895 -27.59 10.27 -7.96
CA ILE A 895 -27.55 11.04 -9.21
C ILE A 895 -26.11 11.14 -9.70
N GLY A 896 -25.14 11.34 -8.81
CA GLY A 896 -23.73 11.42 -9.18
C GLY A 896 -23.20 10.22 -9.98
N CYS A 897 -23.69 9.01 -9.72
CA CYS A 897 -23.31 7.79 -10.42
C CYS A 897 -24.23 7.42 -11.60
N SER A 898 -25.44 7.97 -11.68
CA SER A 898 -26.42 7.63 -12.74
C SER A 898 -26.64 8.70 -13.80
N LEU A 899 -26.13 9.92 -13.60
CA LEU A 899 -26.33 11.05 -14.51
C LEU A 899 -25.69 10.83 -15.89
N ALA A 900 -24.50 10.22 -15.96
CA ALA A 900 -23.89 9.82 -17.24
C ALA A 900 -24.83 8.94 -18.09
N ALA A 901 -25.55 8.01 -17.45
CA ALA A 901 -26.48 7.12 -18.13
C ALA A 901 -27.71 7.87 -18.64
N ALA A 902 -28.22 8.85 -17.88
CA ALA A 902 -29.34 9.69 -18.30
C ALA A 902 -29.01 10.49 -19.57
N TYR A 903 -27.83 11.12 -19.62
CA TYR A 903 -27.39 11.82 -20.84
C TYR A 903 -27.13 10.87 -22.01
N ALA A 904 -26.53 9.71 -21.77
CA ALA A 904 -26.32 8.70 -22.82
C ALA A 904 -27.67 8.21 -23.39
N TYR A 905 -28.64 7.95 -22.52
CA TYR A 905 -29.99 7.55 -22.89
C TYR A 905 -30.70 8.63 -23.72
N ALA A 906 -30.70 9.88 -23.25
CA ALA A 906 -31.29 11.02 -23.96
C ALA A 906 -30.72 11.18 -25.39
N ARG A 907 -29.43 10.91 -25.59
CA ARG A 907 -28.81 10.95 -26.93
C ARG A 907 -29.17 9.76 -27.81
N LEU A 908 -29.38 8.59 -27.22
CA LEU A 908 -29.81 7.40 -27.96
C LEU A 908 -31.28 7.51 -28.39
N THR A 909 -32.15 8.05 -27.54
CA THR A 909 -33.58 8.26 -27.88
C THR A 909 -33.79 9.48 -28.75
N GLY A 910 -33.00 10.54 -28.57
CA GLY A 910 -33.22 11.84 -29.21
C GLY A 910 -34.47 12.57 -28.72
N ALA A 911 -35.09 12.11 -27.63
CA ALA A 911 -36.33 12.64 -27.11
C ALA A 911 -36.07 13.87 -26.20
N PRO A 912 -36.69 15.05 -26.46
CA PRO A 912 -36.46 16.26 -25.67
C PRO A 912 -36.84 16.13 -24.18
N GLU A 913 -37.76 15.24 -23.82
CA GLU A 913 -38.13 14.93 -22.44
C GLU A 913 -37.02 14.23 -21.66
N ASP A 914 -36.30 13.30 -22.29
CA ASP A 914 -35.19 12.58 -21.65
C ASP A 914 -34.02 13.54 -21.38
N GLU A 915 -33.75 14.44 -22.32
CA GLU A 915 -32.72 15.46 -22.15
C GLU A 915 -33.08 16.45 -21.04
N ARG A 916 -34.34 16.92 -21.00
CA ARG A 916 -34.82 17.79 -19.91
C ARG A 916 -34.72 17.11 -18.54
N ALA A 917 -35.03 15.82 -18.45
CA ALA A 917 -34.88 15.06 -17.20
C ALA A 917 -33.40 14.98 -16.76
N ALA A 918 -32.49 14.71 -17.69
CA ALA A 918 -31.05 14.70 -17.41
C ALA A 918 -30.51 16.08 -17.00
N GLU A 919 -30.99 17.17 -17.61
CA GLU A 919 -30.64 18.54 -17.22
C GLU A 919 -31.11 18.88 -15.79
N GLN A 920 -32.34 18.49 -15.43
CA GLN A 920 -32.88 18.66 -14.09
C GLN A 920 -32.05 17.91 -13.04
N ASP A 921 -31.66 16.68 -13.34
CA ASP A 921 -30.81 15.87 -12.46
C ASP A 921 -29.42 16.51 -12.27
N ALA A 922 -28.82 17.02 -13.35
CA ALA A 922 -27.53 17.71 -13.31
C ALA A 922 -27.59 19.00 -12.47
N ASP A 923 -28.66 19.78 -12.59
CA ASP A 923 -28.87 20.99 -11.80
C ASP A 923 -29.05 20.68 -10.32
N TRP A 924 -29.91 19.70 -10.01
CA TRP A 924 -30.18 19.28 -8.65
C TRP A 924 -28.90 18.85 -7.93
N LEU A 925 -28.05 18.09 -8.62
CA LEU A 925 -26.77 17.63 -8.08
C LEU A 925 -25.77 18.79 -7.91
N MET A 926 -25.76 19.76 -8.82
CA MET A 926 -24.78 20.86 -8.84
C MET A 926 -24.84 21.70 -7.57
N GLU A 927 -26.04 21.95 -7.06
CA GLU A 927 -26.28 22.69 -5.82
C GLU A 927 -25.77 21.96 -4.57
N ARG A 928 -25.57 20.63 -4.66
CA ARG A 928 -25.32 19.74 -3.51
C ARG A 928 -23.95 19.09 -3.55
N ALA A 929 -23.34 18.95 -4.72
CA ALA A 929 -22.03 18.33 -4.90
C ALA A 929 -20.92 19.30 -4.49
N ARG A 930 -20.28 19.01 -3.34
CA ARG A 930 -19.16 19.82 -2.82
C ARG A 930 -17.91 19.75 -3.69
N GLN A 931 -17.73 18.64 -4.41
CA GLN A 931 -16.57 18.32 -5.22
C GLN A 931 -16.93 17.33 -6.31
N LEU A 932 -16.17 17.34 -7.40
CA LEU A 932 -16.23 16.32 -8.44
C LEU A 932 -15.03 15.38 -8.30
N ASN A 933 -15.28 14.08 -8.21
CA ASN A 933 -14.28 13.03 -8.06
C ASN A 933 -14.91 11.68 -8.44
N GLY A 934 -14.15 10.79 -9.10
CA GLY A 934 -14.67 9.49 -9.52
C GLY A 934 -15.88 9.62 -10.45
N ALA A 935 -16.94 8.86 -10.20
CA ALA A 935 -18.14 8.86 -11.04
C ALA A 935 -18.79 10.26 -11.20
N PHE A 936 -18.59 11.18 -10.25
CA PHE A 936 -19.14 12.53 -10.35
C PHE A 936 -18.51 13.33 -11.49
N ILE A 937 -17.19 13.26 -11.67
CA ILE A 937 -16.55 13.96 -12.80
C ILE A 937 -16.96 13.30 -14.12
N GLU A 938 -17.01 11.97 -14.18
CA GLU A 938 -17.53 11.22 -15.34
C GLU A 938 -18.95 11.66 -15.75
N SER A 939 -19.86 11.79 -14.78
CA SER A 939 -21.21 12.26 -15.01
C SER A 939 -21.28 13.67 -15.60
N TYR A 940 -20.46 14.61 -15.11
CA TYR A 940 -20.47 15.96 -15.64
C TYR A 940 -19.73 16.12 -16.97
N ILE A 941 -18.71 15.30 -17.28
CA ILE A 941 -18.14 15.30 -18.64
C ILE A 941 -19.15 14.74 -19.66
N TYR A 942 -19.98 13.76 -19.28
CA TYR A 942 -21.10 13.29 -20.11
C TYR A 942 -22.16 14.38 -20.28
N ALA A 943 -22.54 15.06 -19.19
CA ALA A 943 -23.49 16.18 -19.25
C ALA A 943 -23.00 17.29 -20.19
N HIS A 944 -21.73 17.70 -20.06
CA HIS A 944 -21.12 18.71 -20.90
C HIS A 944 -21.02 18.26 -22.37
N ALA A 945 -20.55 17.03 -22.62
CA ALA A 945 -20.35 16.51 -23.96
C ALA A 945 -21.66 16.35 -24.74
N PHE A 946 -22.74 16.00 -24.05
CA PHE A 946 -23.95 15.51 -24.68
C PHE A 946 -25.19 16.40 -24.47
N THR A 947 -25.13 17.45 -23.66
CA THR A 947 -26.20 18.46 -23.70
C THR A 947 -26.23 19.15 -25.07
N SER A 948 -27.41 19.32 -25.65
CA SER A 948 -27.68 20.14 -26.83
C SER A 948 -27.84 21.62 -26.46
N ASN A 949 -28.04 21.92 -25.19
CA ASN A 949 -28.27 23.27 -24.68
C ASN A 949 -26.94 24.01 -24.41
N PRO A 950 -26.63 25.09 -25.16
CA PRO A 950 -25.36 25.81 -25.00
C PRO A 950 -25.22 26.52 -23.65
N ASP A 951 -26.31 27.00 -23.06
CA ASP A 951 -26.27 27.67 -21.75
C ASP A 951 -25.95 26.68 -20.64
N ARG A 952 -26.52 25.47 -20.73
CA ARG A 952 -26.20 24.35 -19.83
C ARG A 952 -24.75 23.92 -19.99
N ARG A 953 -24.27 23.79 -21.23
CA ARG A 953 -22.88 23.44 -21.51
C ARG A 953 -21.91 24.41 -20.82
N SER A 954 -22.11 25.71 -20.99
CA SER A 954 -21.28 26.75 -20.35
C SER A 954 -21.31 26.68 -18.81
N ARG A 955 -22.49 26.43 -18.23
CA ARG A 955 -22.66 26.24 -16.79
C ARG A 955 -21.93 25.00 -16.28
N TYR A 956 -22.01 23.88 -16.99
CA TYR A 956 -21.29 22.65 -16.64
C TYR A 956 -19.77 22.80 -16.77
N GLU A 957 -19.30 23.49 -17.82
CA GLU A 957 -17.87 23.79 -17.99
C GLU A 957 -17.32 24.59 -16.80
N THR A 958 -18.03 25.64 -16.39
CA THR A 958 -17.67 26.45 -15.20
C THR A 958 -17.63 25.59 -13.94
N PHE A 959 -18.66 24.77 -13.73
CA PHE A 959 -18.75 23.89 -12.56
C PHE A 959 -17.61 22.85 -12.51
N ILE A 960 -17.26 22.26 -13.64
CA ILE A 960 -16.11 21.34 -13.76
C ILE A 960 -14.81 22.10 -13.45
N GLY A 961 -14.64 23.32 -13.97
CA GLY A 961 -13.50 24.17 -13.68
C GLY A 961 -13.28 24.37 -12.17
N GLU A 962 -14.32 24.81 -11.46
CA GLU A 962 -14.24 25.17 -10.04
C GLU A 962 -14.19 23.94 -9.11
N ARG A 963 -14.99 22.90 -9.39
CA ARG A 963 -15.18 21.76 -8.48
C ARG A 963 -14.28 20.56 -8.77
N PHE A 964 -13.62 20.55 -9.92
CA PHE A 964 -12.65 19.53 -10.32
C PHE A 964 -11.27 20.12 -10.62
N ALA A 965 -11.15 20.96 -11.65
CA ALA A 965 -9.85 21.34 -12.21
C ALA A 965 -8.98 22.08 -11.17
N ASP A 966 -9.53 23.07 -10.46
CA ASP A 966 -8.79 23.83 -9.44
C ASP A 966 -8.33 22.98 -8.26
N ARG A 967 -9.08 21.91 -7.96
CA ARG A 967 -8.70 20.94 -6.93
C ARG A 967 -7.58 20.01 -7.39
N MET A 968 -7.56 19.64 -8.67
CA MET A 968 -6.47 18.85 -9.22
C MET A 968 -5.14 19.61 -9.19
N LEU A 969 -5.17 20.94 -9.32
CA LEU A 969 -3.99 21.79 -9.25
C LEU A 969 -3.39 21.90 -7.84
N THR A 970 -4.21 21.76 -6.79
CA THR A 970 -3.77 21.83 -5.39
C THR A 970 -3.46 20.46 -4.77
N ASN A 971 -3.70 19.37 -5.51
CA ASN A 971 -3.51 18.01 -5.04
C ASN A 971 -2.14 17.44 -5.44
N ASP A 972 -1.25 17.28 -4.45
CA ASP A 972 0.09 16.71 -4.63
C ASP A 972 0.22 15.25 -4.17
N SER A 973 -0.91 14.58 -3.89
CA SER A 973 -0.96 13.19 -3.46
C SER A 973 -1.15 12.21 -4.63
N ALA A 974 -0.93 10.90 -4.38
CA ALA A 974 -1.26 9.81 -5.30
C ALA A 974 -2.79 9.60 -5.40
N TRP A 975 -3.50 10.63 -5.88
CA TRP A 975 -4.95 10.71 -5.85
C TRP A 975 -5.64 9.57 -6.61
N TRP A 976 -4.97 8.95 -7.59
CA TRP A 976 -5.51 7.80 -8.33
C TRP A 976 -5.78 6.57 -7.45
N LEU A 977 -5.16 6.48 -6.26
CA LEU A 977 -5.42 5.43 -5.27
C LEU A 977 -6.57 5.78 -4.31
N GLY A 978 -7.04 7.03 -4.32
CA GLY A 978 -8.10 7.52 -3.43
C GLY A 978 -9.42 6.76 -3.58
N GLY A 979 -10.16 6.63 -2.47
CA GLY A 979 -11.48 5.97 -2.45
C GLY A 979 -11.45 4.49 -2.81
N GLY A 980 -10.33 3.80 -2.55
CA GLY A 980 -10.14 2.40 -2.97
C GLY A 980 -9.78 2.23 -4.44
N GLY A 981 -9.18 3.25 -5.08
CA GLY A 981 -8.90 3.27 -6.51
C GLY A 981 -9.96 3.96 -7.37
N ARG A 982 -11.10 4.38 -6.79
CA ARG A 982 -12.18 5.07 -7.53
C ARG A 982 -11.73 6.39 -8.15
N SER A 983 -10.82 7.09 -7.48
CA SER A 983 -10.29 8.37 -7.97
C SER A 983 -9.35 8.23 -9.16
N ALA A 984 -8.97 7.01 -9.58
CA ALA A 984 -8.29 6.77 -10.85
C ALA A 984 -9.05 7.37 -12.05
N LEU A 985 -10.38 7.40 -11.98
CA LEU A 985 -11.25 7.96 -13.01
C LEU A 985 -11.11 9.48 -13.18
N ASN A 986 -10.48 10.19 -12.24
CA ASN A 986 -10.15 11.60 -12.44
C ASN A 986 -9.16 11.80 -13.60
N LEU A 987 -8.41 10.77 -13.99
CA LEU A 987 -7.55 10.84 -15.17
C LEU A 987 -8.36 11.10 -16.45
N ASP A 988 -9.55 10.48 -16.56
CA ASP A 988 -10.49 10.72 -17.66
C ASP A 988 -11.01 12.17 -17.64
N GLY A 989 -11.35 12.69 -16.45
CA GLY A 989 -11.71 14.10 -16.27
C GLY A 989 -10.61 15.06 -16.74
N LEU A 990 -9.35 14.81 -16.40
CA LEU A 990 -8.22 15.62 -16.89
C LEU A 990 -8.04 15.52 -18.40
N ALA A 991 -8.11 14.31 -18.97
CA ALA A 991 -8.01 14.10 -20.41
C ALA A 991 -9.12 14.83 -21.15
N TYR A 992 -10.37 14.72 -20.67
CA TYR A 992 -11.51 15.41 -21.23
C TYR A 992 -11.34 16.94 -21.18
N ILE A 993 -10.94 17.52 -20.05
CA ILE A 993 -10.76 18.97 -19.92
C ILE A 993 -9.74 19.52 -20.91
N LEU A 994 -8.63 18.82 -21.10
CA LEU A 994 -7.54 19.26 -21.97
C LEU A 994 -7.88 19.20 -23.48
N HIS A 995 -8.94 18.48 -23.85
CA HIS A 995 -9.32 18.26 -25.25
C HIS A 995 -10.73 18.72 -25.61
N GLY A 996 -11.66 18.65 -24.65
CA GLY A 996 -13.07 19.00 -24.78
C GLY A 996 -13.39 20.43 -24.35
N PHE A 997 -12.51 21.08 -23.58
CA PHE A 997 -12.60 22.53 -23.32
C PHE A 997 -11.64 23.29 -24.25
N SER A 998 -11.85 24.59 -24.39
CA SER A 998 -10.83 25.53 -24.87
C SER A 998 -10.30 26.30 -23.67
N PRO A 999 -9.31 25.79 -22.90
CA PRO A 999 -8.88 26.49 -21.71
C PRO A 999 -8.24 27.82 -22.11
N ALA A 1000 -8.81 28.93 -21.63
CA ALA A 1000 -8.35 30.27 -21.98
C ALA A 1000 -6.95 30.61 -21.42
N ASP A 1001 -6.49 29.90 -20.39
CA ASP A 1001 -5.19 30.10 -19.74
C ASP A 1001 -4.19 28.97 -20.11
N PRO A 1002 -3.15 29.27 -20.92
CA PRO A 1002 -2.09 28.32 -21.26
C PRO A 1002 -1.31 27.78 -20.06
N ASN A 1003 -1.11 28.57 -19.00
CA ASN A 1003 -0.37 28.13 -17.82
C ASN A 1003 -1.17 27.09 -17.03
N ARG A 1004 -2.47 27.36 -16.81
CA ARG A 1004 -3.40 26.40 -16.20
C ARG A 1004 -3.45 25.09 -16.99
N SER A 1005 -3.49 25.18 -18.32
CA SER A 1005 -3.47 24.02 -19.21
C SER A 1005 -2.21 23.18 -19.04
N ALA A 1006 -1.03 23.81 -19.00
CA ALA A 1006 0.23 23.13 -18.77
C ALA A 1006 0.25 22.43 -17.40
N GLN A 1007 -0.27 23.06 -16.34
CA GLN A 1007 -0.33 22.46 -15.01
C GLN A 1007 -1.25 21.24 -14.95
N LEU A 1008 -2.45 21.30 -15.55
CA LEU A 1008 -3.36 20.16 -15.65
C LEU A 1008 -2.77 19.01 -16.48
N LYS A 1009 -2.11 19.35 -17.60
CA LYS A 1009 -1.42 18.38 -18.46
C LYS A 1009 -0.28 17.68 -17.73
N ALA A 1010 0.49 18.40 -16.92
CA ALA A 1010 1.51 17.82 -16.07
C ALA A 1010 0.93 16.79 -15.08
N LYS A 1011 -0.18 17.14 -14.39
CA LYS A 1011 -0.88 16.20 -13.48
C LYS A 1011 -1.41 14.96 -14.21
N MET A 1012 -1.92 15.13 -15.43
CA MET A 1012 -2.39 14.02 -16.28
C MET A 1012 -1.23 13.07 -16.65
N MET A 1013 -0.09 13.62 -17.07
CA MET A 1013 1.09 12.84 -17.45
C MET A 1013 1.71 12.10 -16.26
N ASP A 1014 1.82 12.73 -15.09
CA ASP A 1014 2.29 12.09 -13.85
C ASP A 1014 1.44 10.87 -13.49
N ALA A 1015 0.11 11.04 -13.47
CA ALA A 1015 -0.82 9.95 -13.18
C ALA A 1015 -0.80 8.85 -14.25
N THR A 1016 -0.68 9.22 -15.53
CA THR A 1016 -0.54 8.25 -16.63
C THR A 1016 0.70 7.37 -16.44
N TYR A 1017 1.86 7.97 -16.16
CA TYR A 1017 3.07 7.20 -15.89
C TYR A 1017 2.89 6.30 -14.66
N ALA A 1018 2.36 6.84 -13.56
CA ALA A 1018 2.18 6.10 -12.32
C ALA A 1018 1.23 4.89 -12.48
N MET A 1019 0.15 5.04 -13.25
CA MET A 1019 -0.87 4.02 -13.44
C MET A 1019 -0.51 2.98 -14.50
N PHE A 1020 0.27 3.32 -15.54
CA PHE A 1020 0.43 2.46 -16.71
C PHE A 1020 1.89 2.13 -17.10
N SER A 1021 2.89 2.67 -16.41
CA SER A 1021 4.28 2.26 -16.65
C SER A 1021 4.58 0.92 -15.98
N PRO A 1022 5.20 -0.05 -16.68
CA PRO A 1022 5.69 -1.28 -16.04
C PRO A 1022 6.79 -1.00 -14.99
N ASN A 1023 7.42 0.19 -15.03
CA ASN A 1023 8.43 0.60 -14.06
C ASN A 1023 7.83 1.32 -12.84
N ALA A 1024 6.58 1.78 -12.91
CA ALA A 1024 5.90 2.40 -11.78
C ALA A 1024 5.39 1.36 -10.78
N GLN A 1025 5.43 1.68 -9.49
CA GLN A 1025 5.15 0.74 -8.41
C GLN A 1025 3.68 0.31 -8.36
N ASP A 1026 2.77 1.28 -8.44
CA ASP A 1026 1.33 1.04 -8.28
C ASP A 1026 0.61 0.81 -9.61
N SER A 1027 1.37 0.54 -10.68
CA SER A 1027 0.84 0.42 -12.03
C SER A 1027 -0.08 -0.78 -12.21
N ILE A 1028 -1.15 -0.59 -12.96
CA ILE A 1028 -2.07 -1.62 -13.43
C ILE A 1028 -1.31 -2.68 -14.24
N CYS A 1029 -0.31 -2.31 -15.04
CA CYS A 1029 0.48 -3.27 -15.82
C CYS A 1029 1.24 -4.27 -14.94
N ARG A 1030 1.67 -3.86 -13.73
CA ARG A 1030 2.28 -4.77 -12.76
C ARG A 1030 1.24 -5.64 -12.08
N LEU A 1031 0.10 -5.04 -11.73
CA LEU A 1031 -1.00 -5.74 -11.08
C LEU A 1031 -1.56 -6.87 -11.96
N THR A 1032 -1.73 -6.63 -13.26
CA THR A 1032 -2.21 -7.66 -14.20
C THR A 1032 -1.16 -8.73 -14.50
N SER A 1033 0.14 -8.45 -14.29
CA SER A 1033 1.21 -9.44 -14.45
C SER A 1033 1.37 -10.40 -13.26
N ASP A 1034 0.76 -10.08 -12.10
CA ASP A 1034 0.83 -10.85 -10.86
C ASP A 1034 -0.59 -11.13 -10.33
N TYR A 1035 -1.43 -11.70 -11.21
CA TYR A 1035 -2.87 -11.86 -10.98
C TYR A 1035 -3.20 -12.67 -9.73
N GLU A 1036 -2.36 -13.62 -9.34
CA GLU A 1036 -2.54 -14.38 -8.10
C GLU A 1036 -2.53 -13.50 -6.85
N ARG A 1037 -2.17 -12.22 -6.91
CA ARG A 1037 -2.29 -11.26 -5.81
C ARG A 1037 -3.59 -10.45 -5.82
N VAL A 1038 -4.41 -10.55 -6.87
CA VAL A 1038 -5.68 -9.83 -6.99
C VAL A 1038 -6.74 -10.54 -6.15
N HIS A 1039 -6.73 -10.27 -4.84
CA HIS A 1039 -7.66 -10.87 -3.89
C HIS A 1039 -8.70 -9.90 -3.34
N HIS A 1040 -8.54 -8.60 -3.63
CA HIS A 1040 -9.34 -7.54 -3.01
C HIS A 1040 -10.19 -6.78 -4.02
N SER A 1041 -11.42 -6.43 -3.62
CA SER A 1041 -12.35 -5.62 -4.43
C SER A 1041 -11.75 -4.29 -4.89
N ARG A 1042 -10.81 -3.74 -4.13
CA ARG A 1042 -10.13 -2.47 -4.43
C ARG A 1042 -9.17 -2.56 -5.61
N ASP A 1043 -8.56 -3.73 -5.85
CA ASP A 1043 -7.69 -3.93 -7.01
C ASP A 1043 -8.51 -3.92 -8.29
N TRP A 1044 -9.64 -4.63 -8.30
CA TRP A 1044 -10.60 -4.59 -9.40
C TRP A 1044 -11.17 -3.19 -9.66
N ILE A 1045 -11.52 -2.46 -8.61
CA ILE A 1045 -11.94 -1.05 -8.74
C ILE A 1045 -10.84 -0.24 -9.43
N PHE A 1046 -9.61 -0.29 -8.94
CA PHE A 1046 -8.51 0.48 -9.53
C PHE A 1046 -8.23 0.10 -10.99
N MET A 1047 -8.22 -1.20 -11.31
CA MET A 1047 -8.01 -1.70 -12.67
C MET A 1047 -9.11 -1.21 -13.61
N CYS A 1048 -10.37 -1.44 -13.27
CA CYS A 1048 -11.50 -1.06 -14.13
C CYS A 1048 -11.59 0.46 -14.29
N PHE A 1049 -11.47 1.22 -13.19
CA PHE A 1049 -11.57 2.69 -13.24
C PHE A 1049 -10.40 3.31 -13.98
N GLY A 1050 -9.18 2.82 -13.77
CA GLY A 1050 -8.01 3.31 -14.49
C GLY A 1050 -8.01 2.91 -15.97
N TYR A 1051 -8.36 1.66 -16.29
CA TYR A 1051 -8.33 1.15 -17.67
C TYR A 1051 -9.26 1.92 -18.61
N LEU A 1052 -10.44 2.36 -18.14
CA LEU A 1052 -11.34 3.21 -18.92
C LEU A 1052 -10.67 4.50 -19.41
N CYS A 1053 -9.78 5.09 -18.60
CA CYS A 1053 -9.13 6.37 -18.93
C CYS A 1053 -8.06 6.21 -20.02
N LEU A 1054 -7.44 5.04 -20.11
CA LEU A 1054 -6.27 4.80 -20.95
C LEU A 1054 -6.53 5.00 -22.46
N PRO A 1055 -7.67 4.55 -23.02
CA PRO A 1055 -8.05 4.90 -24.39
C PRO A 1055 -8.00 6.39 -24.70
N ASP A 1056 -8.55 7.27 -23.86
CA ASP A 1056 -8.55 8.73 -24.10
C ASP A 1056 -7.17 9.36 -23.90
N ILE A 1057 -6.31 8.75 -23.09
CA ILE A 1057 -4.90 9.13 -23.07
C ILE A 1057 -4.25 8.79 -24.41
N VAL A 1058 -4.42 7.57 -24.93
CA VAL A 1058 -3.80 7.14 -26.20
C VAL A 1058 -4.36 7.93 -27.40
N LYS A 1059 -5.67 8.10 -27.44
CA LYS A 1059 -6.38 8.81 -28.50
C LYS A 1059 -7.51 9.62 -27.87
N PRO A 1060 -7.32 10.95 -27.70
CA PRO A 1060 -8.29 11.81 -27.03
C PRO A 1060 -9.72 11.67 -27.57
N MET A 1061 -10.68 11.70 -26.64
CA MET A 1061 -12.13 11.69 -26.90
C MET A 1061 -12.68 10.40 -27.53
N ILE A 1062 -11.91 9.31 -27.55
CA ILE A 1062 -12.33 8.04 -28.15
C ILE A 1062 -13.47 7.37 -27.37
N THR A 1063 -13.51 7.49 -26.05
CA THR A 1063 -14.61 6.94 -25.24
C THR A 1063 -15.86 7.83 -25.27
N MET A 1064 -15.69 9.08 -25.71
CA MET A 1064 -16.72 10.12 -25.79
C MET A 1064 -17.28 10.32 -27.19
N LYS A 1065 -17.13 9.34 -28.08
CA LYS A 1065 -17.74 9.38 -29.42
C LYS A 1065 -19.24 9.71 -29.35
N PRO A 1066 -19.77 10.52 -30.30
CA PRO A 1066 -21.19 10.84 -30.35
C PRO A 1066 -22.06 9.59 -30.46
N PHE A 1067 -23.15 9.57 -29.71
CA PHE A 1067 -24.20 8.56 -29.86
C PHE A 1067 -24.99 8.81 -31.16
N LYS A 1068 -25.41 7.71 -31.81
CA LYS A 1068 -26.36 7.77 -32.92
C LYS A 1068 -27.77 7.54 -32.36
N VAL A 1069 -28.73 8.34 -32.83
CA VAL A 1069 -30.14 8.16 -32.47
C VAL A 1069 -30.62 6.81 -32.99
N ILE A 1070 -31.25 6.04 -32.12
CA ILE A 1070 -31.90 4.77 -32.45
C ILE A 1070 -33.38 5.08 -32.63
N ALA A 1071 -33.87 4.98 -33.87
CA ALA A 1071 -35.29 5.15 -34.16
C ALA A 1071 -36.11 4.14 -33.34
N GLN A 1072 -37.17 4.63 -32.70
CA GLN A 1072 -38.05 3.83 -31.84
C GLN A 1072 -38.78 2.73 -32.62
#